data_AF-F9D5V6-F1
#
_entry.id   AF-F9D5V6-F1
#
_cell.length_a   1.000
_cell.length_b   1.000
_cell.length_c   1.000
_cell.angle_alpha   90.00
_cell.angle_beta   90.00
_cell.angle_gamma   90.00
#
_symmetry.space_group_name_H-M   'P 1'
#
loop_
_entity.id
_entity.type
_entity.pdbx_description
1 polymer ?
#
loop_
_entity_poly.entity_id
_entity_poly.type
_entity_poly.pdbx_seq_one_letter_code
_entity_poly.pdbx_strand_id
1 'polypeptide(L)'
;MPLVLLLFFCCLSASASPLDSLEQRLRQHPQIQEKVYVHTDNSCYFIGDTLWYKAYVLRADSLCPTDMSRLLYVELLSPDGLVVARQRVVVADQGYSCGQFALPDSLYSGYYELRAYTRWMLNFNVSSRSYTRDDRHRFYNDRMAADYYRDWDDLYSRVLPVYERPAEPGNYTGRYMAGRPKMEMAAPARRELHCAFYPEGGLLVEGLRSRVAFELTNQDGQAVSLAGRLSGQGEPVTVQTTHMGRGTFDLTPAAGRRAELSFVWLGKTYAFPLPRAGASGAVVRRGRGLHFSLQSTLDARPAAWAVLCRGRLCLFGRLPGAAADGPAAAPTAGSATPVEIVPDERRLPSGVNELQVYDARGCVLASRLFFVNHHDRALPLRAATDKADYAPYEAVDLTLSAPPEAQGATVSVSVRDSRTDDTTYDDGDLLASMLLCSDLRGFVASPAYYFAADDEEHREALDLLMLVQGWRKYSRFERTASTAGLGRLVPTPVRYEPETALTVEGSVNKQLSVEMLRLTDVEGLNNRPGVAEKGLRQAEEAVTTGGVDANGRPVVVLSGGAATEGSDALTAGGDVSAGTADRGNGNGGTGATTDAAGESAELKGDLGVNHGGLKHEVLVEGELVKDGQVAGLTQLTHDGGRFTFRLPPYYDRAVLFLTAYEPKDSARRALSSRRDKHRFDEEAYPAFYVKRDLFYPVFARPYSFYQTHLPDLLLPSDTVSAPGMAADHTLSTVKVEARRRSRRAMDYNSPAYVVDAYDLYNEATDRGLSWGVPNMGTFPPVACLTVYGNMNRRRDYNVLGKLDDYTFFQNFSSVVESVKNRTPTSVFADLHLKRIRNFRLYTDYEPRRPADPHTEELNQTDVAVVYELIPGDGTRHTYRDRRYLLPGIERPLQHYSPDYSRSRPAAPTDYRRTLYWNPNARLDANGEFRATLYNGSRPSRLRVSAAGVTAQGKMLGAR
;
A
#
# COMPACT_ATOMS: atom_id res chain seq x y z
N MET A 1 49.76 52.41 -36.30
CA MET A 1 49.49 53.38 -35.22
C MET A 1 48.05 53.86 -35.38
N PRO A 2 47.18 53.84 -34.36
CA PRO A 2 47.08 52.85 -33.26
C PRO A 2 45.62 52.54 -32.79
N LEU A 3 45.51 51.60 -31.83
CA LEU A 3 44.45 51.38 -30.80
C LEU A 3 43.02 51.02 -31.29
N VAL A 4 42.37 49.92 -30.85
CA VAL A 4 42.08 49.56 -29.44
C VAL A 4 42.09 48.04 -29.22
N LEU A 5 42.89 47.66 -28.22
CA LEU A 5 42.88 46.42 -27.45
C LEU A 5 41.70 46.46 -26.45
N LEU A 6 40.92 45.39 -26.24
CA LEU A 6 40.49 44.89 -24.91
C LEU A 6 39.48 43.72 -25.01
N LEU A 7 39.82 42.63 -24.31
CA LEU A 7 38.92 41.63 -23.69
C LEU A 7 38.13 40.66 -24.59
N PHE A 8 38.84 39.74 -25.24
CA PHE A 8 38.33 38.37 -25.37
C PHE A 8 38.58 37.66 -24.02
N PHE A 9 37.63 37.80 -23.09
CA PHE A 9 37.60 36.98 -21.89
C PHE A 9 37.36 35.54 -22.34
N CYS A 10 38.40 34.70 -22.26
CA CYS A 10 38.24 33.26 -22.26
C CYS A 10 37.32 32.91 -21.08
N CYS A 11 36.02 32.78 -21.33
CA CYS A 11 35.16 31.97 -20.50
C CYS A 11 35.58 30.52 -20.72
N LEU A 12 36.64 30.09 -20.03
CA LEU A 12 36.73 28.70 -19.60
C LEU A 12 35.52 28.47 -18.68
N SER A 13 34.39 28.06 -19.26
CA SER A 13 33.38 27.37 -18.49
C SER A 13 34.04 26.06 -18.06
N ALA A 14 34.65 26.05 -16.87
CA ALA A 14 35.06 24.82 -16.24
C ALA A 14 33.81 23.94 -16.14
N SER A 15 33.77 22.88 -16.94
CA SER A 15 32.74 21.85 -16.84
C SER A 15 32.87 21.24 -15.44
N ALA A 16 31.98 21.63 -14.52
CA ALA A 16 31.99 21.10 -13.16
C ALA A 16 31.97 19.57 -13.20
N SER A 17 32.78 18.92 -12.36
CA SER A 17 32.82 17.46 -12.37
C SER A 17 31.41 16.90 -12.07
N PRO A 18 31.02 15.73 -12.63
CA PRO A 18 29.70 15.14 -12.37
C PRO A 18 29.40 14.96 -10.88
N LEU A 19 30.45 14.76 -10.07
CA LEU A 19 30.39 14.68 -8.61
C LEU A 19 30.16 16.03 -7.93
N ASP A 20 30.76 17.13 -8.41
CA ASP A 20 30.45 18.48 -7.90
C ASP A 20 29.01 18.83 -8.21
N SER A 21 28.57 18.52 -9.43
CA SER A 21 27.18 18.69 -9.86
C SER A 21 26.22 17.83 -9.03
N LEU A 22 26.63 16.65 -8.59
CA LEU A 22 25.84 15.79 -7.70
C LEU A 22 25.76 16.39 -6.30
N GLU A 23 26.89 16.70 -5.67
CA GLU A 23 26.93 17.28 -4.33
C GLU A 23 26.13 18.58 -4.27
N GLN A 24 26.35 19.48 -5.23
CA GLN A 24 25.62 20.74 -5.32
C GLN A 24 24.11 20.51 -5.42
N ARG A 25 23.66 19.57 -6.27
CA ARG A 25 22.24 19.23 -6.39
C ARG A 25 21.65 18.68 -5.09
N LEU A 26 22.36 17.79 -4.41
CA LEU A 26 21.95 17.23 -3.12
C LEU A 26 21.83 18.29 -2.01
N ARG A 27 22.69 19.33 -2.06
CA ARG A 27 22.63 20.46 -1.12
C ARG A 27 21.53 21.46 -1.47
N GLN A 28 21.34 21.77 -2.76
CA GLN A 28 20.42 22.81 -3.22
C GLN A 28 18.96 22.35 -3.30
N HIS A 29 18.71 21.05 -3.50
CA HIS A 29 17.38 20.48 -3.63
C HIS A 29 17.16 19.31 -2.67
N PRO A 30 17.18 19.54 -1.35
CA PRO A 30 16.90 18.47 -0.38
C PRO A 30 15.46 18.00 -0.52
N GLN A 31 15.26 16.69 -0.59
CA GLN A 31 13.94 16.05 -0.69
C GLN A 31 13.39 15.78 0.70
N ILE A 32 13.13 16.85 1.45
CA ILE A 32 12.71 16.75 2.86
C ILE A 32 11.33 16.09 2.92
N GLN A 33 11.23 14.99 3.64
CA GLN A 33 9.99 14.23 3.80
C GLN A 33 9.17 14.72 5.01
N GLU A 34 7.90 14.31 5.08
CA GLU A 34 7.06 14.43 6.27
C GLU A 34 6.87 13.06 6.92
N LYS A 35 6.69 13.03 8.23
CA LYS A 35 6.40 11.83 9.01
C LYS A 35 5.12 12.01 9.80
N VAL A 36 4.34 10.93 9.91
CA VAL A 36 3.09 10.91 10.65
C VAL A 36 3.15 9.87 11.76
N TYR A 37 2.66 10.23 12.93
CA TYR A 37 2.36 9.29 14.03
C TYR A 37 0.94 9.53 14.50
N VAL A 38 0.21 8.47 14.84
CA VAL A 38 -1.16 8.57 15.34
C VAL A 38 -1.28 7.93 16.72
N HIS A 39 -1.61 8.74 17.72
CA HIS A 39 -2.00 8.26 19.04
C HIS A 39 -3.51 8.00 19.06
N THR A 40 -3.90 6.78 19.40
CA THR A 40 -5.31 6.39 19.57
C THR A 40 -5.67 6.34 21.05
N ASP A 41 -6.96 6.49 21.37
CA ASP A 41 -7.42 6.43 22.76
C ASP A 41 -7.30 5.02 23.36
N ASN A 42 -7.59 3.99 22.56
CA ASN A 42 -7.55 2.60 22.98
C ASN A 42 -6.61 1.74 22.11
N SER A 43 -6.22 0.56 22.63
CA SER A 43 -5.43 -0.44 21.89
C SER A 43 -6.29 -1.44 21.13
N CYS A 44 -7.54 -1.63 21.54
CA CYS A 44 -8.53 -2.48 20.88
C CYS A 44 -9.93 -1.87 20.97
N TYR A 45 -10.83 -2.26 20.08
CA TYR A 45 -12.19 -1.73 19.96
C TYR A 45 -13.23 -2.84 19.88
N PHE A 46 -14.50 -2.49 20.07
CA PHE A 46 -15.65 -3.35 19.84
C PHE A 46 -16.55 -2.72 18.78
N ILE A 47 -17.31 -3.51 18.04
CA ILE A 47 -18.37 -2.98 17.17
C ILE A 47 -19.34 -2.16 18.02
N GLY A 48 -19.63 -0.94 17.56
CA GLY A 48 -20.36 0.10 18.29
C GLY A 48 -19.46 1.14 18.99
N ASP A 49 -18.15 0.88 19.13
CA ASP A 49 -17.21 1.85 19.71
C ASP A 49 -16.93 3.02 18.76
N THR A 50 -16.37 4.10 19.31
CA THR A 50 -15.75 5.18 18.53
C THR A 50 -14.25 5.17 18.78
N LEU A 51 -13.48 5.04 17.70
CA LEU A 51 -12.02 5.17 17.72
C LEU A 51 -11.66 6.65 17.66
N TRP A 52 -10.98 7.14 18.69
CA TRP A 52 -10.50 8.52 18.75
C TRP A 52 -9.01 8.57 18.47
N TYR A 53 -8.57 9.57 17.73
CA TYR A 53 -7.16 9.70 17.41
C TYR A 53 -6.64 11.14 17.37
N LYS A 54 -5.35 11.29 17.66
CA LYS A 54 -4.56 12.48 17.37
C LYS A 54 -3.36 12.10 16.51
N ALA A 55 -3.22 12.77 15.38
CA ALA A 55 -2.09 12.63 14.49
C ALA A 55 -1.08 13.76 14.69
N TYR A 56 0.20 13.44 14.70
CA TYR A 56 1.34 14.35 14.72
C TYR A 56 2.03 14.27 13.36
N VAL A 57 2.20 15.40 12.69
CA VAL A 57 2.84 15.54 11.38
C VAL A 57 4.10 16.38 11.54
N LEU A 58 5.25 15.76 11.36
CA LEU A 58 6.57 16.35 11.60
C LEU A 58 7.38 16.42 10.31
N ARG A 59 8.27 17.38 10.20
CA ARG A 59 9.32 17.36 9.18
C ARG A 59 10.32 16.26 9.51
N ALA A 60 10.69 15.45 8.54
CA ALA A 60 11.57 14.31 8.77
C ALA A 60 13.01 14.75 9.14
N ASP A 61 13.49 15.87 8.60
CA ASP A 61 14.88 16.32 8.80
C ASP A 61 15.12 16.94 10.19
N SER A 62 14.18 17.73 10.70
CA SER A 62 14.30 18.38 12.01
C SER A 62 13.52 17.67 13.12
N LEU A 63 12.53 16.84 12.77
CA LEU A 63 11.51 16.28 13.68
C LEU A 63 10.66 17.35 14.38
N CYS A 64 10.70 18.60 13.91
CA CYS A 64 9.80 19.65 14.37
C CYS A 64 8.42 19.50 13.69
N PRO A 65 7.36 20.09 14.26
CA PRO A 65 6.08 20.27 13.58
C PRO A 65 6.20 20.69 12.12
N THR A 66 5.38 20.10 11.25
CA THR A 66 5.41 20.45 9.82
C THR A 66 4.90 21.87 9.55
N ASP A 67 5.61 22.55 8.64
CA ASP A 67 5.23 23.80 8.00
C ASP A 67 4.88 23.61 6.51
N MET A 68 4.92 22.37 6.01
CA MET A 68 4.78 22.03 4.59
C MET A 68 3.31 21.76 4.21
N SER A 69 2.73 20.65 4.70
CA SER A 69 1.34 20.26 4.40
C SER A 69 0.37 20.75 5.48
N ARG A 70 -0.82 21.19 5.07
CA ARG A 70 -1.93 21.61 5.95
C ARG A 70 -3.12 20.65 5.92
N LEU A 71 -3.04 19.58 5.14
CA LEU A 71 -4.03 18.52 5.08
C LEU A 71 -3.40 17.15 5.32
N LEU A 72 -4.08 16.36 6.16
CA LEU A 72 -3.74 14.98 6.44
C LEU A 72 -4.91 14.08 6.04
N TYR A 73 -4.60 12.97 5.39
CA TYR A 73 -5.55 11.92 5.07
C TYR A 73 -5.42 10.82 6.10
N VAL A 74 -6.54 10.44 6.71
CA VAL A 74 -6.61 9.31 7.63
C VAL A 74 -7.67 8.34 7.14
N GLU A 75 -7.33 7.07 7.08
CA GLU A 75 -8.18 6.02 6.53
C GLU A 75 -8.29 4.86 7.49
N LEU A 76 -9.50 4.33 7.57
CA LEU A 76 -9.78 3.07 8.24
C LEU A 76 -10.08 2.04 7.17
N LEU A 77 -9.28 0.97 7.11
CA LEU A 77 -9.46 -0.15 6.21
C LEU A 77 -10.00 -1.35 7.00
N SER A 78 -10.92 -2.08 6.36
CA SER A 78 -11.46 -3.33 6.88
C SER A 78 -10.38 -4.43 6.89
N PRO A 79 -10.64 -5.57 7.57
CA PRO A 79 -9.76 -6.74 7.51
C PRO A 79 -9.48 -7.29 6.10
N ASP A 80 -10.31 -6.98 5.10
CA ASP A 80 -10.08 -7.32 3.68
C ASP A 80 -9.19 -6.31 2.95
N GLY A 81 -8.88 -5.18 3.59
CA GLY A 81 -8.19 -4.07 2.96
C GLY A 81 -9.08 -3.12 2.17
N LEU A 82 -10.41 -3.18 2.36
CA LEU A 82 -11.35 -2.21 1.77
C LEU A 82 -11.36 -0.93 2.61
N VAL A 83 -11.37 0.23 1.97
CA VAL A 83 -11.48 1.52 2.68
C VAL A 83 -12.91 1.67 3.21
N VAL A 84 -13.07 1.56 4.54
CA VAL A 84 -14.35 1.75 5.23
C VAL A 84 -14.70 3.23 5.31
N ALA A 85 -13.72 4.04 5.69
CA ALA A 85 -13.87 5.48 5.79
C ALA A 85 -12.54 6.18 5.52
N ARG A 86 -12.60 7.34 4.87
CA ARG A 86 -11.47 8.24 4.67
C ARG A 86 -11.86 9.63 5.14
N GLN A 87 -11.07 10.19 6.05
CA GLN A 87 -11.22 11.55 6.56
C GLN A 87 -10.08 12.43 6.06
N ARG A 88 -10.42 13.69 5.77
CA ARG A 88 -9.46 14.75 5.50
C ARG A 88 -9.50 15.68 6.70
N VAL A 89 -8.37 15.86 7.37
CA VAL A 89 -8.29 16.69 8.58
C VAL A 89 -7.24 17.77 8.39
N VAL A 90 -7.51 18.95 8.95
CA VAL A 90 -6.59 20.10 8.86
C VAL A 90 -5.46 19.91 9.87
N VAL A 91 -4.23 20.11 9.43
CA VAL A 91 -3.04 20.10 10.27
C VAL A 91 -2.83 21.51 10.81
N ALA A 92 -2.94 21.67 12.13
CA ALA A 92 -2.69 22.93 12.82
C ALA A 92 -1.24 23.40 12.63
N ASP A 93 -0.96 24.68 12.90
CA ASP A 93 0.39 25.26 12.80
C ASP A 93 1.42 24.55 13.69
N GLN A 94 0.95 23.95 14.79
CA GLN A 94 1.74 23.12 15.70
C GLN A 94 1.94 21.67 15.21
N GLY A 95 1.60 21.36 13.95
CA GLY A 95 1.88 20.07 13.31
C GLY A 95 1.07 18.91 13.86
N TYR A 96 -0.17 19.13 14.28
CA TYR A 96 -1.07 18.04 14.69
C TYR A 96 -2.48 18.20 14.14
N SER A 97 -3.21 17.09 14.17
CA SER A 97 -4.64 17.04 13.86
C SER A 97 -5.35 15.99 14.71
N CYS A 98 -6.67 16.06 14.81
CA CYS A 98 -7.47 15.12 15.59
C CYS A 98 -8.74 14.74 14.83
N GLY A 99 -9.24 13.55 15.08
CA GLY A 99 -10.45 13.04 14.47
C GLY A 99 -10.95 11.77 15.16
N GLN A 100 -11.96 11.16 14.56
CA GLN A 100 -12.62 10.00 15.12
C GLN A 100 -13.27 9.15 14.04
N PHE A 101 -13.28 7.83 14.21
CA PHE A 101 -14.06 6.89 13.40
C PHE A 101 -15.11 6.20 14.25
N ALA A 102 -16.37 6.32 13.86
CA ALA A 102 -17.43 5.47 14.42
C ALA A 102 -17.33 4.07 13.80
N LEU A 103 -17.44 3.03 14.62
CA LEU A 103 -17.49 1.64 14.18
C LEU A 103 -18.95 1.15 14.25
N PRO A 104 -19.79 1.41 13.22
CA PRO A 104 -21.21 1.10 13.30
C PRO A 104 -21.49 -0.41 13.32
N ASP A 105 -22.68 -0.78 13.80
CA ASP A 105 -23.16 -2.17 13.89
C ASP A 105 -23.24 -2.91 12.54
N SER A 106 -23.09 -2.19 11.41
CA SER A 106 -22.99 -2.78 10.07
C SER A 106 -21.60 -3.33 9.74
N LEU A 107 -20.58 -2.97 10.52
CA LEU A 107 -19.23 -3.51 10.40
C LEU A 107 -19.13 -4.87 11.10
N TYR A 108 -18.15 -5.66 10.69
CA TYR A 108 -17.88 -6.97 11.27
C TYR A 108 -16.58 -6.94 12.07
N SER A 109 -16.44 -7.84 13.04
CA SER A 109 -15.21 -7.92 13.85
C SER A 109 -14.00 -8.46 13.09
N GLY A 110 -12.81 -7.98 13.43
CA GLY A 110 -11.54 -8.41 12.84
C GLY A 110 -10.42 -7.41 13.09
N TYR A 111 -9.31 -7.57 12.35
CA TYR A 111 -8.16 -6.67 12.39
C TYR A 111 -8.31 -5.53 11.39
N TYR A 112 -8.51 -4.32 11.86
CA TYR A 112 -8.67 -3.12 11.01
C TYR A 112 -7.33 -2.41 10.87
N GLU A 113 -7.06 -1.81 9.70
CA GLU A 113 -5.85 -1.03 9.48
C GLU A 113 -6.18 0.47 9.50
N LEU A 114 -5.52 1.23 10.37
CA LEU A 114 -5.54 2.68 10.42
C LEU A 114 -4.32 3.23 9.69
N ARG A 115 -4.54 3.92 8.57
CA ARG A 115 -3.48 4.50 7.73
C ARG A 115 -3.54 6.02 7.74
N ALA A 116 -2.40 6.70 7.82
CA ALA A 116 -2.33 8.16 7.80
C ALA A 116 -1.15 8.68 6.96
N TYR A 117 -1.40 9.70 6.14
CA TYR A 117 -0.38 10.27 5.26
C TYR A 117 -0.76 11.67 4.74
N THR A 118 0.25 12.46 4.40
CA THR A 118 0.08 13.68 3.59
C THR A 118 0.28 13.36 2.12
N ARG A 119 -0.21 14.23 1.24
CA ARG A 119 -0.03 14.03 -0.19
C ARG A 119 1.45 14.06 -0.61
N TRP A 120 2.27 14.85 0.10
CA TRP A 120 3.70 14.96 -0.11
C TRP A 120 4.44 13.64 0.14
N MET A 121 4.04 12.87 1.16
CA MET A 121 4.64 11.56 1.48
C MET A 121 4.54 10.55 0.34
N LEU A 122 3.53 10.67 -0.53
CA LEU A 122 3.28 9.75 -1.63
C LEU A 122 4.30 9.85 -2.78
N ASN A 123 5.19 10.83 -2.74
CA ASN A 123 6.30 10.95 -3.70
C ASN A 123 7.48 10.03 -3.36
N PHE A 124 7.57 9.55 -2.12
CA PHE A 124 8.73 8.86 -1.61
C PHE A 124 8.46 7.37 -1.40
N ASN A 125 9.51 6.57 -1.51
CA ASN A 125 9.49 5.12 -1.24
C ASN A 125 8.37 4.38 -1.97
N VAL A 126 8.12 4.78 -3.22
CA VAL A 126 7.13 4.16 -4.10
C VAL A 126 7.74 2.93 -4.74
N SER A 127 7.07 1.79 -4.63
CA SER A 127 7.36 0.59 -5.40
C SER A 127 6.18 0.28 -6.33
N SER A 128 6.42 -0.53 -7.37
CA SER A 128 5.35 -1.00 -8.25
C SER A 128 5.12 -2.50 -8.05
N ARG A 129 3.86 -2.88 -7.96
CA ARG A 129 3.46 -4.29 -8.02
C ARG A 129 3.58 -4.77 -9.46
N SER A 130 4.00 -6.03 -9.62
CA SER A 130 4.01 -6.67 -10.93
C SER A 130 2.58 -6.98 -11.37
N TYR A 131 2.23 -6.61 -12.60
CA TYR A 131 0.95 -6.92 -13.24
C TYR A 131 1.18 -7.56 -14.60
N THR A 132 0.20 -8.34 -15.07
CA THR A 132 0.28 -9.06 -16.35
C THR A 132 -0.01 -8.13 -17.52
N ARG A 133 0.24 -8.62 -18.74
CA ARG A 133 -0.19 -7.93 -19.96
C ARG A 133 -1.72 -7.76 -20.00
N ASP A 134 -2.47 -8.75 -19.53
CA ASP A 134 -3.94 -8.70 -19.54
C ASP A 134 -4.48 -7.70 -18.53
N ASP A 135 -3.87 -7.61 -17.35
CA ASP A 135 -4.19 -6.57 -16.36
C ASP A 135 -4.02 -5.17 -16.94
N ARG A 136 -2.92 -4.96 -17.69
CA ARG A 136 -2.62 -3.68 -18.35
C ARG A 136 -3.72 -3.30 -19.36
N HIS A 137 -4.27 -4.28 -20.07
CA HIS A 137 -5.35 -4.10 -21.06
C HIS A 137 -6.70 -3.66 -20.48
N ARG A 138 -6.87 -3.74 -19.16
CA ARG A 138 -8.07 -3.25 -18.46
C ARG A 138 -8.07 -1.73 -18.23
N PHE A 139 -6.97 -1.05 -18.51
CA PHE A 139 -6.81 0.39 -18.27
C PHE A 139 -6.72 1.18 -19.57
N TYR A 140 -7.15 2.44 -19.52
CA TYR A 140 -7.06 3.37 -20.65
C TYR A 140 -5.62 3.54 -21.19
N ASN A 141 -4.59 3.59 -20.33
CA ASN A 141 -3.19 3.61 -20.77
C ASN A 141 -2.24 2.99 -19.74
N ASP A 142 -0.99 2.75 -20.16
CA ASP A 142 0.08 2.15 -19.33
C ASP A 142 0.35 2.92 -18.06
N ARG A 143 0.29 4.25 -18.14
CA ARG A 143 0.56 5.12 -17.01
C ARG A 143 -0.51 4.93 -15.95
N MET A 144 -1.78 4.78 -16.34
CA MET A 144 -2.89 4.51 -15.42
C MET A 144 -2.76 3.11 -14.79
N ALA A 145 -2.38 2.10 -15.57
CA ALA A 145 -2.09 0.76 -15.01
C ALA A 145 -0.94 0.82 -14.00
N ALA A 146 0.17 1.47 -14.36
CA ALA A 146 1.32 1.63 -13.48
C ALA A 146 0.98 2.44 -12.21
N ASP A 147 0.10 3.44 -12.31
CA ASP A 147 -0.40 4.23 -11.19
C ASP A 147 -1.28 3.41 -10.25
N TYR A 148 -2.19 2.59 -10.81
CA TYR A 148 -3.08 1.72 -10.04
C TYR A 148 -2.31 0.68 -9.22
N TYR A 149 -1.23 0.13 -9.78
CA TYR A 149 -0.38 -0.89 -9.14
C TYR A 149 0.79 -0.33 -8.32
N ARG A 150 0.72 0.93 -7.87
CA ARG A 150 1.72 1.48 -6.94
C ARG A 150 1.50 0.98 -5.51
N ASP A 151 2.61 0.86 -4.79
CA ASP A 151 2.67 0.59 -3.36
C ASP A 151 3.62 1.60 -2.70
N TRP A 152 3.41 1.87 -1.41
CA TRP A 152 4.14 2.91 -0.67
C TRP A 152 4.66 2.34 0.64
N ASP A 153 5.99 2.34 0.80
CA ASP A 153 6.65 1.67 1.92
C ASP A 153 6.54 2.40 3.27
N ASP A 154 6.53 3.74 3.25
CA ASP A 154 6.81 4.57 4.43
C ASP A 154 5.56 5.35 4.92
N LEU A 155 4.35 4.86 4.61
CA LEU A 155 3.12 5.45 5.15
C LEU A 155 2.88 4.95 6.57
N TYR A 156 2.34 5.81 7.44
CA TYR A 156 1.92 5.37 8.77
C TYR A 156 0.77 4.37 8.63
N SER A 157 0.93 3.18 9.19
CA SER A 157 -0.07 2.11 9.19
C SER A 157 0.00 1.34 10.50
N ARG A 158 -1.15 1.19 11.18
CA ARG A 158 -1.31 0.39 12.39
C ARG A 158 -2.52 -0.52 12.28
N VAL A 159 -2.37 -1.76 12.75
CA VAL A 159 -3.47 -2.73 12.78
C VAL A 159 -4.05 -2.77 14.19
N LEU A 160 -5.36 -2.66 14.29
CA LEU A 160 -6.13 -2.55 15.53
C LEU A 160 -7.17 -3.69 15.57
N PRO A 161 -7.19 -4.50 16.64
CA PRO A 161 -8.24 -5.50 16.82
C PRO A 161 -9.57 -4.83 17.15
N VAL A 162 -10.61 -5.23 16.42
CA VAL A 162 -12.02 -4.85 16.63
C VAL A 162 -12.83 -6.11 16.89
N TYR A 163 -13.37 -6.26 18.09
CA TYR A 163 -14.13 -7.43 18.52
C TYR A 163 -15.64 -7.26 18.29
N GLU A 164 -16.36 -8.38 18.30
CA GLU A 164 -17.82 -8.37 18.30
C GLU A 164 -18.37 -7.67 19.52
N ARG A 165 -19.51 -7.00 19.33
CA ARG A 165 -20.23 -6.34 20.42
C ARG A 165 -20.43 -7.32 21.60
N PRO A 166 -20.18 -6.90 22.85
CA PRO A 166 -20.32 -7.80 23.99
C PRO A 166 -21.78 -8.27 24.14
N ALA A 167 -21.96 -9.55 24.47
CA ALA A 167 -23.28 -10.14 24.68
C ALA A 167 -24.06 -9.45 25.82
N GLU A 168 -23.34 -9.04 26.87
CA GLU A 168 -23.88 -8.26 27.98
C GLU A 168 -23.22 -6.87 28.02
N PRO A 169 -24.00 -5.77 28.09
CA PRO A 169 -23.44 -4.42 28.18
C PRO A 169 -22.40 -4.27 29.30
N GLY A 170 -21.23 -3.74 28.94
CA GLY A 170 -20.10 -3.53 29.84
C GLY A 170 -19.20 -4.75 30.07
N ASN A 171 -19.59 -5.95 29.63
CA ASN A 171 -18.79 -7.15 29.79
C ASN A 171 -17.85 -7.38 28.60
N TYR A 172 -16.67 -6.76 28.65
CA TYR A 172 -15.66 -6.78 27.58
C TYR A 172 -14.60 -7.88 27.75
N THR A 173 -14.75 -8.80 28.70
CA THR A 173 -13.79 -9.91 28.86
C THR A 173 -13.91 -10.94 27.74
N GLY A 174 -15.12 -11.09 27.19
CA GLY A 174 -15.38 -11.91 26.01
C GLY A 174 -14.87 -11.24 24.74
N ARG A 175 -13.61 -11.52 24.38
CA ARG A 175 -12.99 -11.04 23.14
C ARG A 175 -13.22 -12.05 22.03
N TYR A 176 -14.31 -11.86 21.29
CA TYR A 176 -14.67 -12.72 20.19
C TYR A 176 -14.57 -11.96 18.88
N MET A 177 -13.83 -12.52 17.92
CA MET A 177 -13.97 -12.13 16.52
C MET A 177 -14.83 -13.20 15.86
N ALA A 178 -15.89 -12.78 15.17
CA ALA A 178 -16.72 -13.67 14.38
C ALA A 178 -15.85 -14.26 13.27
N GLY A 179 -15.48 -15.54 13.42
CA GLY A 179 -14.78 -16.27 12.38
C GLY A 179 -15.66 -16.36 11.13
N ARG A 180 -15.11 -16.01 9.97
CA ARG A 180 -15.85 -16.17 8.70
C ARG A 180 -16.28 -17.64 8.54
N PRO A 181 -17.53 -17.93 8.17
CA PRO A 181 -17.83 -19.19 7.52
C PRO A 181 -17.14 -19.20 6.15
N LYS A 182 -15.93 -19.77 6.14
CA LYS A 182 -14.97 -19.98 5.03
C LYS A 182 -14.09 -18.78 4.66
N MET A 183 -12.98 -18.64 5.37
CA MET A 183 -11.72 -18.78 4.65
C MET A 183 -11.58 -20.28 4.36
N GLU A 184 -11.13 -20.69 3.18
CA GLU A 184 -10.51 -22.02 3.09
C GLU A 184 -9.53 -22.03 4.27
N MET A 185 -9.77 -22.87 5.30
CA MET A 185 -8.66 -23.20 6.18
C MET A 185 -7.71 -23.85 5.20
N ALA A 186 -6.73 -23.08 4.72
CA ALA A 186 -5.69 -23.61 3.86
C ALA A 186 -5.30 -24.90 4.55
N ALA A 187 -5.40 -26.03 3.83
CA ALA A 187 -5.02 -27.32 4.38
C ALA A 187 -3.72 -27.07 5.14
N PRO A 188 -3.67 -27.37 6.47
CA PRO A 188 -2.69 -26.79 7.38
C PRO A 188 -1.37 -26.79 6.66
N ALA A 189 -0.87 -25.58 6.36
CA ALA A 189 0.23 -25.43 5.42
C ALA A 189 1.31 -26.41 5.85
N ARG A 190 1.83 -27.19 4.90
CA ARG A 190 2.89 -28.14 5.23
C ARG A 190 3.92 -27.36 6.02
N ARG A 191 4.31 -27.88 7.18
CA ARG A 191 5.26 -27.20 8.07
C ARG A 191 6.51 -26.91 7.25
N GLU A 192 6.69 -25.65 6.93
CA GLU A 192 7.70 -25.16 6.01
C GLU A 192 8.46 -24.06 6.70
N LEU A 193 9.76 -24.04 6.40
CA LEU A 193 10.68 -23.05 6.91
C LEU A 193 11.06 -22.17 5.72
N HIS A 194 11.04 -20.87 5.92
CA HIS A 194 11.40 -19.88 4.92
C HIS A 194 12.63 -19.11 5.43
N CYS A 195 13.63 -18.95 4.57
CA CYS A 195 14.84 -18.19 4.87
C CYS A 195 15.05 -17.15 3.77
N ALA A 196 15.03 -15.87 4.15
CA ALA A 196 15.38 -14.76 3.27
C ALA A 196 16.81 -14.28 3.55
N PHE A 197 17.52 -13.81 2.51
CA PHE A 197 18.91 -13.37 2.61
C PHE A 197 19.08 -11.93 2.14
N TYR A 198 19.86 -11.16 2.89
CA TYR A 198 20.06 -9.73 2.73
C TYR A 198 21.56 -9.41 2.76
N PRO A 199 22.24 -9.46 1.60
CA PRO A 199 23.66 -9.10 1.49
C PRO A 199 23.91 -7.62 1.79
N GLU A 200 24.88 -7.32 2.63
CA GLU A 200 25.25 -5.95 2.97
C GLU A 200 25.79 -5.20 1.74
N GLY A 201 25.26 -3.99 1.48
CA GLY A 201 25.54 -3.23 0.26
C GLY A 201 24.67 -3.60 -0.95
N GLY A 202 23.79 -4.61 -0.82
CA GLY A 202 22.72 -4.92 -1.77
C GLY A 202 23.00 -6.07 -2.74
N LEU A 203 24.26 -6.35 -3.10
CA LEU A 203 24.63 -7.45 -3.99
C LEU A 203 25.82 -8.23 -3.43
N LEU A 204 25.79 -9.56 -3.61
CA LEU A 204 26.97 -10.39 -3.43
C LEU A 204 27.88 -10.23 -4.64
N VAL A 205 29.20 -10.11 -4.40
CA VAL A 205 30.20 -9.95 -5.45
C VAL A 205 31.26 -11.02 -5.30
N GLU A 206 31.63 -11.67 -6.39
CA GLU A 206 32.64 -12.73 -6.41
C GLU A 206 34.00 -12.21 -5.92
N GLY A 207 34.65 -12.96 -5.03
CA GLY A 207 35.97 -12.63 -4.47
C GLY A 207 36.00 -11.55 -3.39
N LEU A 208 34.88 -10.87 -3.11
CA LEU A 208 34.80 -9.83 -2.07
C LEU A 208 34.13 -10.38 -0.80
N ARG A 209 34.68 -10.04 0.36
CA ARG A 209 34.07 -10.42 1.65
C ARG A 209 32.84 -9.54 1.86
N SER A 210 31.68 -10.15 2.11
CA SER A 210 30.40 -9.49 2.38
C SER A 210 29.78 -10.07 3.66
N ARG A 211 29.08 -9.24 4.43
CA ARG A 211 28.22 -9.72 5.50
C ARG A 211 26.83 -9.97 4.93
N VAL A 212 26.19 -11.06 5.31
CA VAL A 212 24.84 -11.40 4.87
C VAL A 212 23.97 -11.56 6.10
N ALA A 213 22.91 -10.77 6.19
CA ALA A 213 21.85 -11.01 7.16
C ALA A 213 20.85 -12.03 6.60
N PHE A 214 20.23 -12.79 7.47
CA PHE A 214 19.14 -13.69 7.11
C PHE A 214 17.98 -13.55 8.10
N GLU A 215 16.78 -13.82 7.62
CA GLU A 215 15.55 -13.86 8.42
C GLU A 215 14.90 -15.24 8.24
N LEU A 216 14.63 -15.91 9.34
CA LEU A 216 14.10 -17.27 9.40
C LEU A 216 12.68 -17.25 9.96
N THR A 217 11.72 -17.67 9.15
CA THR A 217 10.29 -17.69 9.51
C THR A 217 9.65 -19.04 9.20
N ASN A 218 8.57 -19.36 9.89
CA ASN A 218 7.73 -20.52 9.58
C ASN A 218 6.71 -20.16 8.47
N GLN A 219 5.86 -21.13 8.11
CA GLN A 219 4.81 -20.97 7.11
C GLN A 219 3.80 -19.84 7.40
N ASP A 220 3.66 -19.43 8.67
CA ASP A 220 2.76 -18.37 9.11
C ASP A 220 3.45 -17.00 9.19
N GLY A 221 4.77 -16.93 8.92
CA GLY A 221 5.58 -15.73 9.02
C GLY A 221 6.08 -15.40 10.43
N GLN A 222 5.85 -16.29 11.41
CA GLN A 222 6.42 -16.16 12.75
C GLN A 222 7.92 -16.47 12.70
N ALA A 223 8.73 -15.69 13.42
CA ALA A 223 10.15 -15.94 13.52
C ALA A 223 10.44 -17.28 14.21
N VAL A 224 11.50 -17.96 13.74
CA VAL A 224 11.97 -19.19 14.35
C VAL A 224 13.44 -19.02 14.73
N SER A 225 13.76 -19.31 16.00
CA SER A 225 15.13 -19.25 16.49
C SER A 225 15.81 -20.63 16.41
N LEU A 226 16.82 -20.76 15.55
CA LEU A 226 17.56 -22.01 15.29
C LEU A 226 19.06 -21.74 15.06
N ALA A 227 19.88 -22.76 15.33
CA ALA A 227 21.25 -22.81 14.85
C ALA A 227 21.30 -23.43 13.44
N GLY A 228 22.10 -22.83 12.56
CA GLY A 228 22.32 -23.27 11.19
C GLY A 228 23.78 -23.58 10.88
N ARG A 229 24.01 -24.25 9.75
CA ARG A 229 25.34 -24.56 9.21
C ARG A 229 25.45 -24.01 7.79
N LEU A 230 26.40 -23.10 7.59
CA LEU A 230 26.77 -22.52 6.30
C LEU A 230 27.80 -23.42 5.61
N SER A 231 27.48 -23.91 4.41
CA SER A 231 28.36 -24.73 3.57
C SER A 231 28.74 -24.00 2.26
N GLY A 232 29.89 -24.36 1.67
CA GLY A 232 30.32 -23.85 0.36
C GLY A 232 31.48 -22.85 0.35
N GLN A 233 32.15 -22.59 1.50
CA GLN A 233 33.35 -21.75 1.61
C GLN A 233 34.58 -22.47 2.19
N GLY A 234 34.56 -23.80 2.23
CA GLY A 234 35.52 -24.62 2.99
C GLY A 234 34.80 -25.38 4.10
N GLU A 235 35.36 -25.35 5.31
CA GLU A 235 34.74 -25.94 6.52
C GLU A 235 33.40 -25.23 6.86
N PRO A 236 32.37 -25.99 7.29
CA PRO A 236 31.07 -25.43 7.58
C PRO A 236 31.10 -24.51 8.82
N VAL A 237 30.55 -23.31 8.70
CA VAL A 237 30.46 -22.32 9.78
C VAL A 237 29.11 -22.43 10.48
N THR A 238 29.11 -22.50 11.81
CA THR A 238 27.86 -22.47 12.59
C THR A 238 27.36 -21.04 12.71
N VAL A 239 26.09 -20.82 12.44
CA VAL A 239 25.41 -19.52 12.58
C VAL A 239 24.24 -19.67 13.54
N GLN A 240 23.89 -18.60 14.25
CA GLN A 240 22.77 -18.59 15.18
C GLN A 240 21.84 -17.42 14.88
N THR A 241 20.55 -17.63 15.12
CA THR A 241 19.56 -16.55 15.20
C THR A 241 19.69 -15.83 16.55
N THR A 242 19.58 -14.51 16.54
CA THR A 242 19.54 -13.67 17.73
C THR A 242 18.09 -13.27 18.02
N HIS A 243 17.68 -12.05 17.70
CA HIS A 243 16.35 -11.52 17.96
C HIS A 243 15.39 -11.77 16.78
N MET A 244 14.18 -12.26 17.06
CA MET A 244 13.11 -12.46 16.06
C MET A 244 13.57 -13.27 14.83
N GLY A 245 14.30 -14.37 15.04
CA GLY A 245 14.69 -15.29 13.96
C GLY A 245 15.67 -14.70 12.95
N ARG A 246 16.32 -13.58 13.27
CA ARG A 246 17.32 -12.93 12.43
C ARG A 246 18.73 -13.33 12.84
N GLY A 247 19.65 -13.35 11.89
CA GLY A 247 21.06 -13.56 12.18
C GLY A 247 21.94 -13.03 11.06
N THR A 248 23.25 -13.09 11.27
CA THR A 248 24.25 -12.69 10.27
C THR A 248 25.40 -13.67 10.18
N PHE A 249 26.05 -13.69 9.03
CA PHE A 249 27.33 -14.36 8.82
C PHE A 249 28.16 -13.60 7.79
N ASP A 250 29.46 -13.84 7.77
CA ASP A 250 30.37 -13.32 6.73
C ASP A 250 30.59 -14.37 5.64
N LEU A 251 30.69 -13.92 4.39
CA LEU A 251 30.79 -14.75 3.20
C LEU A 251 31.72 -14.10 2.16
N THR A 252 32.65 -14.86 1.58
CA THR A 252 33.48 -14.45 0.43
C THR A 252 33.17 -15.31 -0.80
N PRO A 253 32.21 -14.95 -1.67
CA PRO A 253 31.70 -15.84 -2.71
C PRO A 253 32.79 -16.29 -3.71
N ALA A 254 32.92 -17.61 -3.91
CA ALA A 254 33.82 -18.16 -4.92
C ALA A 254 33.14 -18.15 -6.31
N ALA A 255 33.92 -17.93 -7.37
CA ALA A 255 33.41 -17.82 -8.73
C ALA A 255 32.59 -19.06 -9.13
N GLY A 256 31.36 -18.85 -9.62
CA GLY A 256 30.49 -19.92 -10.11
C GLY A 256 29.97 -20.92 -9.06
N ARG A 257 30.26 -20.75 -7.76
CA ARG A 257 29.74 -21.61 -6.68
C ARG A 257 28.72 -20.89 -5.82
N ARG A 258 27.62 -21.59 -5.51
CA ARG A 258 26.54 -21.08 -4.65
C ARG A 258 26.68 -21.71 -3.27
N ALA A 259 26.95 -20.89 -2.25
CA ALA A 259 26.91 -21.35 -0.87
C ALA A 259 25.48 -21.64 -0.43
N GLU A 260 25.33 -22.49 0.58
CA GLU A 260 24.04 -22.91 1.12
C GLU A 260 24.02 -22.77 2.64
N LEU A 261 22.88 -22.34 3.18
CA LEU A 261 22.65 -22.30 4.62
C LEU A 261 21.62 -23.35 5.00
N SER A 262 21.98 -24.23 5.93
CA SER A 262 21.15 -25.35 6.36
C SER A 262 20.72 -25.26 7.82
N PHE A 263 19.48 -25.65 8.11
CA PHE A 263 18.90 -25.67 9.45
C PHE A 263 18.24 -27.03 9.71
N VAL A 264 18.26 -27.48 10.97
CA VAL A 264 17.50 -28.66 11.40
C VAL A 264 16.28 -28.17 12.18
N TRP A 265 15.09 -28.46 11.66
CA TRP A 265 13.83 -28.09 12.28
C TRP A 265 12.87 -29.28 12.28
N LEU A 266 12.32 -29.60 13.46
CA LEU A 266 11.41 -30.75 13.66
C LEU A 266 11.95 -32.08 13.09
N GLY A 267 13.26 -32.33 13.25
CA GLY A 267 13.93 -33.54 12.77
C GLY A 267 14.19 -33.58 11.25
N LYS A 268 13.86 -32.51 10.51
CA LYS A 268 14.11 -32.39 9.07
C LYS A 268 15.17 -31.32 8.80
N THR A 269 16.07 -31.60 7.86
CA THR A 269 17.06 -30.63 7.37
C THR A 269 16.47 -29.80 6.24
N TYR A 270 16.47 -28.48 6.40
CA TYR A 270 16.10 -27.51 5.37
C TYR A 270 17.37 -26.82 4.89
N ALA A 271 17.62 -26.81 3.58
CA ALA A 271 18.77 -26.16 2.97
C ALA A 271 18.30 -25.04 2.03
N PHE A 272 18.87 -23.85 2.19
CA PHE A 272 18.51 -22.66 1.45
C PHE A 272 19.73 -22.14 0.69
N PRO A 273 19.67 -22.07 -0.65
CA PRO A 273 20.80 -21.62 -1.43
C PRO A 273 20.86 -20.08 -1.47
N LEU A 274 22.02 -19.50 -1.18
CA LEU A 274 22.21 -18.04 -1.08
C LEU A 274 22.03 -17.32 -2.42
N PRO A 275 21.81 -16.00 -2.50
CA PRO A 275 21.72 -15.29 -3.78
C PRO A 275 22.97 -15.51 -4.67
N ARG A 276 22.81 -15.50 -6.00
CA ARG A 276 23.96 -15.60 -6.92
C ARG A 276 24.84 -14.36 -6.78
N ALA A 277 26.15 -14.55 -6.67
CA ALA A 277 27.12 -13.48 -6.68
C ALA A 277 27.29 -12.93 -8.10
N GLY A 278 27.41 -11.60 -8.23
CA GLY A 278 27.75 -10.93 -9.47
C GLY A 278 29.26 -10.88 -9.68
N ALA A 279 29.70 -10.92 -10.94
CA ALA A 279 31.11 -10.82 -11.30
C ALA A 279 31.74 -9.44 -11.04
N SER A 280 30.92 -8.38 -10.85
CA SER A 280 31.40 -7.01 -10.67
C SER A 280 30.43 -6.19 -9.81
N GLY A 281 30.97 -5.36 -8.91
CA GLY A 281 30.20 -4.55 -7.97
C GLY A 281 31.05 -3.95 -6.84
N ALA A 282 30.41 -3.29 -5.89
CA ALA A 282 31.01 -2.77 -4.67
C ALA A 282 30.27 -3.32 -3.43
N VAL A 283 31.01 -3.60 -2.37
CA VAL A 283 30.51 -4.12 -1.09
C VAL A 283 30.91 -3.15 0.02
N VAL A 284 29.93 -2.71 0.80
CA VAL A 284 30.12 -1.92 2.02
C VAL A 284 29.91 -2.84 3.20
N ARG A 285 30.79 -2.80 4.20
CA ARG A 285 30.61 -3.51 5.47
C ARG A 285 30.75 -2.57 6.64
N ARG A 286 29.83 -2.67 7.61
CA ARG A 286 29.93 -1.94 8.86
C ARG A 286 30.80 -2.70 9.88
N GLY A 287 31.83 -2.03 10.38
CA GLY A 287 32.64 -2.44 11.52
C GLY A 287 32.05 -2.00 12.85
N ARG A 288 32.88 -1.85 13.88
CA ARG A 288 32.45 -1.26 15.17
C ARG A 288 32.15 0.23 15.01
N GLY A 289 31.14 0.74 15.70
CA GLY A 289 30.74 2.14 15.64
C GLY A 289 30.27 2.56 14.23
N LEU A 290 30.80 3.68 13.74
CA LEU A 290 30.57 4.21 12.38
C LEU A 290 31.74 3.96 11.41
N HIS A 291 32.50 2.89 11.62
CA HIS A 291 33.52 2.47 10.67
C HIS A 291 32.90 1.65 9.55
N PHE A 292 33.11 2.05 8.30
CA PHE A 292 32.64 1.32 7.12
C PHE A 292 33.80 0.97 6.22
N SER A 293 34.00 -0.33 5.97
CA SER A 293 34.99 -0.82 5.02
C SER A 293 34.35 -1.01 3.64
N LEU A 294 34.94 -0.42 2.61
CA LEU A 294 34.48 -0.49 1.21
C LEU A 294 35.47 -1.31 0.36
N GLN A 295 34.94 -2.30 -0.35
CA GLN A 295 35.67 -3.10 -1.34
C GLN A 295 34.95 -3.06 -2.69
N SER A 296 35.68 -3.10 -3.80
CA SER A 296 35.07 -3.05 -5.14
C SER A 296 35.91 -3.78 -6.19
N THR A 297 35.25 -4.27 -7.24
CA THR A 297 35.91 -4.80 -8.44
C THR A 297 36.42 -3.68 -9.36
N LEU A 298 37.24 -4.05 -10.36
CA LEU A 298 37.87 -3.10 -11.28
C LEU A 298 36.88 -2.22 -12.06
N ASP A 299 35.72 -2.76 -12.42
CA ASP A 299 34.73 -2.08 -13.27
C ASP A 299 33.72 -1.22 -12.50
N ALA A 300 33.68 -1.37 -11.17
CA ALA A 300 32.73 -0.69 -10.28
C ALA A 300 33.48 0.26 -9.33
N ARG A 301 34.28 1.18 -9.90
CA ARG A 301 35.17 2.06 -9.13
C ARG A 301 34.38 3.10 -8.34
N PRO A 302 34.43 3.06 -7.00
CA PRO A 302 33.82 4.09 -6.18
C PRO A 302 34.67 5.36 -6.22
N ALA A 303 34.01 6.52 -6.25
CA ALA A 303 34.64 7.83 -6.33
C ALA A 303 34.21 8.79 -5.23
N ALA A 304 33.01 8.61 -4.67
CA ALA A 304 32.49 9.43 -3.58
C ALA A 304 31.52 8.64 -2.69
N TRP A 305 31.25 9.17 -1.50
CA TRP A 305 30.21 8.70 -0.60
C TRP A 305 29.40 9.88 -0.05
N ALA A 306 28.14 9.62 0.29
CA ALA A 306 27.26 10.57 0.96
C ALA A 306 26.55 9.90 2.13
N VAL A 307 26.33 10.65 3.21
CA VAL A 307 25.38 10.28 4.27
C VAL A 307 24.16 11.16 4.14
N LEU A 308 23.02 10.53 3.90
CA LEU A 308 21.71 11.15 3.79
C LEU A 308 20.88 10.80 5.02
N CYS A 309 20.20 11.78 5.60
CA CYS A 309 19.15 11.53 6.57
C CYS A 309 17.83 12.07 5.99
N ARG A 310 16.90 11.17 5.69
CA ARG A 310 15.51 11.50 5.30
C ARG A 310 15.42 12.54 4.18
N GLY A 311 16.24 12.34 3.14
CA GLY A 311 16.29 13.19 1.94
C GLY A 311 17.17 14.44 2.05
N ARG A 312 17.81 14.69 3.20
CA ARG A 312 18.79 15.77 3.40
C ARG A 312 20.20 15.21 3.40
N LEU A 313 21.10 15.86 2.66
CA LEU A 313 22.54 15.54 2.69
C LEU A 313 23.17 16.06 3.99
N CYS A 314 23.73 15.16 4.79
CA CYS A 314 24.46 15.48 6.01
C CYS A 314 25.96 15.62 5.74
N LEU A 315 26.55 14.59 5.10
CA LEU A 315 27.98 14.52 4.81
C LEU A 315 28.21 14.06 3.37
N PHE A 316 29.26 14.58 2.75
CA PHE A 316 29.74 14.15 1.44
C PHE A 316 31.26 14.07 1.48
N GLY A 317 31.83 12.99 0.94
CA GLY A 317 33.27 12.79 0.90
C GLY A 317 33.71 12.17 -0.42
N ARG A 318 34.86 12.64 -0.93
CA ARG A 318 35.50 12.07 -2.11
C ARG A 318 36.51 11.01 -1.70
N LEU A 319 36.59 9.94 -2.47
CA LEU A 319 37.59 8.90 -2.25
C LEU A 319 38.91 9.25 -2.95
N PRO A 320 40.06 8.85 -2.38
CA PRO A 320 41.37 9.08 -3.01
C PRO A 320 41.41 8.48 -4.43
N GLY A 321 41.89 9.26 -5.42
CA GLY A 321 41.89 8.87 -6.83
C GLY A 321 40.76 9.43 -7.68
N ALA A 322 39.85 10.22 -7.11
CA ALA A 322 38.75 10.89 -7.81
C ALA A 322 39.15 12.21 -8.51
N ALA A 323 40.45 12.45 -8.76
CA ALA A 323 40.91 13.67 -9.42
C ALA A 323 40.51 13.66 -10.90
N ALA A 324 39.86 14.75 -11.32
CA ALA A 324 39.61 15.09 -12.71
C ALA A 324 40.92 15.46 -13.42
N ASP A 325 41.01 15.10 -14.71
CA ASP A 325 42.01 15.54 -15.69
C ASP A 325 43.46 15.05 -15.52
N GLY A 326 43.70 13.77 -15.80
CA GLY A 326 45.03 13.23 -16.15
C GLY A 326 45.17 11.72 -15.91
N PRO A 327 45.97 10.98 -16.70
CA PRO A 327 46.28 9.58 -16.44
C PRO A 327 47.34 9.50 -15.33
N ALA A 328 46.96 9.81 -14.09
CA ALA A 328 47.83 9.67 -12.94
C ALA A 328 47.17 8.76 -11.90
N ALA A 329 47.73 7.55 -11.81
CA ALA A 329 47.53 6.52 -10.79
C ALA A 329 46.15 6.51 -10.13
N ALA A 330 45.20 5.83 -10.80
CA ALA A 330 44.06 5.27 -10.10
C ALA A 330 44.55 4.50 -8.86
N PRO A 331 43.87 4.58 -7.70
CA PRO A 331 44.10 3.65 -6.60
C PRO A 331 44.07 2.26 -7.21
N THR A 332 45.10 1.46 -6.90
CA THR A 332 45.35 0.16 -7.51
C THR A 332 44.11 -0.70 -7.36
N ALA A 333 43.30 -0.68 -8.40
CA ALA A 333 42.12 -1.48 -8.53
C ALA A 333 42.65 -2.93 -8.56
N GLY A 334 42.26 -3.74 -7.57
CA GLY A 334 42.83 -5.06 -7.30
C GLY A 334 43.76 -5.15 -6.09
N SER A 335 44.04 -4.07 -5.35
CA SER A 335 44.71 -4.19 -4.03
C SER A 335 43.72 -4.69 -2.97
N ALA A 336 44.14 -5.66 -2.18
CA ALA A 336 43.33 -6.33 -1.15
C ALA A 336 42.91 -5.43 0.04
N THR A 337 43.35 -4.17 0.07
CA THR A 337 43.12 -3.24 1.20
C THR A 337 41.78 -2.51 1.06
N PRO A 338 40.83 -2.71 2.00
CA PRO A 338 39.57 -1.99 2.02
C PRO A 338 39.78 -0.49 2.18
N VAL A 339 38.92 0.32 1.55
CA VAL A 339 38.85 1.75 1.81
C VAL A 339 37.99 1.98 3.05
N GLU A 340 38.55 2.60 4.08
CA GLU A 340 37.81 2.92 5.31
C GLU A 340 37.10 4.27 5.18
N ILE A 341 35.81 4.28 5.52
CA ILE A 341 34.95 5.46 5.59
C ILE A 341 34.50 5.60 7.04
N VAL A 342 34.80 6.74 7.66
CA VAL A 342 34.41 7.03 9.04
C VAL A 342 33.69 8.38 9.04
N PRO A 343 32.35 8.38 8.91
CA PRO A 343 31.55 9.60 9.02
C PRO A 343 31.64 10.18 10.44
N ASP A 344 31.72 11.51 10.54
CA ASP A 344 31.70 12.21 11.83
C ASP A 344 30.30 12.17 12.44
N GLU A 345 30.12 11.32 13.46
CA GLU A 345 28.86 11.09 14.16
C GLU A 345 28.21 12.36 14.70
N ARG A 346 29.01 13.35 15.14
CA ARG A 346 28.51 14.60 15.75
C ARG A 346 27.75 15.47 14.75
N ARG A 347 27.96 15.23 13.46
CA ARG A 347 27.32 15.96 12.36
C ARG A 347 26.09 15.22 11.81
N LEU A 348 25.80 14.04 12.35
CA LEU A 348 24.66 13.21 11.96
C LEU A 348 23.51 13.37 12.95
N PRO A 349 22.26 13.50 12.47
CA PRO A 349 21.09 13.56 13.34
C PRO A 349 20.72 12.17 13.90
N SER A 350 20.03 12.16 15.04
CA SER A 350 19.47 10.95 15.64
C SER A 350 18.39 10.30 14.77
N GLY A 351 18.45 8.97 14.67
CA GLY A 351 17.57 8.13 13.87
C GLY A 351 18.30 7.34 12.78
N VAL A 352 17.52 6.86 11.80
CA VAL A 352 18.05 6.11 10.66
C VAL A 352 18.71 7.05 9.64
N ASN A 353 19.97 6.75 9.32
CA ASN A 353 20.81 7.43 8.35
C ASN A 353 21.20 6.46 7.22
N GLU A 354 21.43 6.96 6.01
CA GLU A 354 21.81 6.16 4.84
C GLU A 354 23.18 6.56 4.31
N LEU A 355 24.13 5.62 4.29
CA LEU A 355 25.38 5.75 3.56
C LEU A 355 25.17 5.29 2.12
N GLN A 356 25.44 6.14 1.15
CA GLN A 356 25.45 5.81 -0.28
C GLN A 356 26.84 5.99 -0.87
N VAL A 357 27.27 5.04 -1.69
CA VAL A 357 28.55 5.09 -2.41
C VAL A 357 28.29 5.30 -3.89
N TYR A 358 29.01 6.22 -4.52
CA TYR A 358 28.84 6.61 -5.92
C TYR A 358 30.08 6.34 -6.77
N ASP A 359 29.87 6.08 -8.06
CA ASP A 359 30.92 6.11 -9.08
C ASP A 359 31.24 7.56 -9.55
N ALA A 360 32.25 7.72 -10.40
CA ALA A 360 32.66 9.04 -10.91
C ALA A 360 31.59 9.76 -11.77
N ARG A 361 30.53 9.05 -12.18
CA ARG A 361 29.39 9.60 -12.94
C ARG A 361 28.21 9.96 -12.03
N GLY A 362 28.31 9.71 -10.74
CA GLY A 362 27.24 9.93 -9.77
C GLY A 362 26.20 8.81 -9.70
N CYS A 363 26.50 7.61 -10.22
CA CYS A 363 25.62 6.44 -10.08
C CYS A 363 25.86 5.75 -8.74
N VAL A 364 24.80 5.34 -8.05
CA VAL A 364 24.89 4.59 -6.77
C VAL A 364 25.41 3.17 -7.03
N LEU A 365 26.46 2.78 -6.31
CA LEU A 365 27.07 1.44 -6.36
C LEU A 365 26.60 0.54 -5.21
N ALA A 366 26.45 1.10 -4.02
CA ALA A 366 26.02 0.40 -2.81
C ALA A 366 25.34 1.39 -1.85
N SER A 367 24.44 0.90 -1.01
CA SER A 367 23.94 1.67 0.13
C SER A 367 23.78 0.82 1.39
N ARG A 368 23.81 1.50 2.54
CA ARG A 368 23.67 0.92 3.87
C ARG A 368 22.96 1.87 4.81
N LEU A 369 21.84 1.45 5.39
CA LEU A 369 21.19 2.17 6.49
C LEU A 369 21.91 1.88 7.81
N PHE A 370 21.98 2.85 8.71
CA PHE A 370 22.54 2.68 10.06
C PHE A 370 21.87 3.66 11.03
N PHE A 371 21.89 3.35 12.32
CA PHE A 371 21.21 4.11 13.36
C PHE A 371 22.21 4.91 14.17
N VAL A 372 21.86 6.15 14.47
CA VAL A 372 22.60 7.05 15.37
C VAL A 372 21.65 7.48 16.48
N ASN A 373 22.11 7.44 17.74
CA ASN A 373 21.32 7.86 18.88
C ASN A 373 22.11 8.81 19.78
N HIS A 374 21.78 10.10 19.76
CA HIS A 374 22.38 11.09 20.66
C HIS A 374 21.60 11.28 21.96
N HIS A 375 20.48 10.56 22.16
CA HIS A 375 19.57 10.72 23.31
C HIS A 375 19.05 12.16 23.49
N ASP A 376 19.00 12.93 22.40
CA ASP A 376 18.65 14.36 22.38
C ASP A 376 17.16 14.64 22.16
N ARG A 377 16.39 13.60 21.80
CA ARG A 377 14.98 13.73 21.35
C ARG A 377 13.93 13.32 22.38
N ALA A 378 14.27 12.49 23.35
CA ALA A 378 13.32 12.06 24.36
C ALA A 378 13.23 13.07 25.51
N LEU A 379 12.01 13.43 25.92
CA LEU A 379 11.74 14.12 27.18
C LEU A 379 10.87 13.21 28.05
N PRO A 380 11.22 13.02 29.33
CA PRO A 380 10.42 12.21 30.23
C PRO A 380 9.07 12.87 30.48
N LEU A 381 8.00 12.09 30.37
CA LEU A 381 6.64 12.49 30.79
C LEU A 381 6.18 11.49 31.85
N ARG A 382 5.76 12.00 33.01
CA ARG A 382 5.18 11.16 34.06
C ARG A 382 3.69 11.40 34.13
N ALA A 383 2.92 10.32 34.16
CA ALA A 383 1.50 10.35 34.43
C ALA A 383 1.24 9.69 35.78
N ALA A 384 0.45 10.35 36.63
CA ALA A 384 0.08 9.83 37.94
C ALA A 384 -1.42 10.04 38.18
N THR A 385 -2.04 9.04 38.80
CA THR A 385 -3.40 9.08 39.33
C THR A 385 -3.35 9.01 40.85
N ASP A 386 -4.39 9.49 41.53
CA ASP A 386 -4.46 9.47 42.99
C ASP A 386 -4.56 8.05 43.57
N LYS A 387 -5.12 7.10 42.80
CA LYS A 387 -5.29 5.69 43.19
C LYS A 387 -5.01 4.76 42.00
N ALA A 388 -4.75 3.48 42.31
CA ALA A 388 -4.60 2.43 41.30
C ALA A 388 -5.96 1.85 40.85
N ASP A 389 -6.88 1.66 41.79
CA ASP A 389 -8.21 1.08 41.59
C ASP A 389 -9.28 2.07 42.03
N TYR A 390 -10.36 2.16 41.25
CA TYR A 390 -11.47 3.08 41.50
C TYR A 390 -12.80 2.33 41.56
N ALA A 391 -13.64 2.74 42.49
CA ALA A 391 -15.03 2.31 42.59
C ALA A 391 -15.89 2.93 41.48
N PRO A 392 -17.09 2.36 41.20
CA PRO A 392 -18.02 2.96 40.24
C PRO A 392 -18.31 4.43 40.54
N TYR A 393 -18.28 5.28 39.51
CA TYR A 393 -18.56 6.72 39.57
C TYR A 393 -17.65 7.54 40.51
N GLU A 394 -16.54 6.97 40.96
CA GLU A 394 -15.55 7.67 41.78
C GLU A 394 -14.80 8.73 40.96
N ALA A 395 -14.45 9.85 41.59
CA ALA A 395 -13.62 10.88 40.96
C ALA A 395 -12.17 10.39 40.87
N VAL A 396 -11.51 10.76 39.78
CA VAL A 396 -10.13 10.39 39.43
C VAL A 396 -9.37 11.69 39.19
N ASP A 397 -8.31 11.91 39.97
CA ASP A 397 -7.43 13.06 39.79
C ASP A 397 -6.19 12.65 39.00
N LEU A 398 -6.08 13.18 37.78
CA LEU A 398 -4.97 12.94 36.88
C LEU A 398 -3.98 14.10 36.94
N THR A 399 -2.70 13.79 37.12
CA THR A 399 -1.59 14.74 37.01
C THR A 399 -0.57 14.25 35.99
N LEU A 400 -0.22 15.11 35.04
CA LEU A 400 0.92 14.94 34.14
C LEU A 400 2.02 15.92 34.53
N SER A 401 3.26 15.46 34.56
CA SER A 401 4.44 16.31 34.84
C SER A 401 5.55 16.04 33.84
N ALA A 402 6.06 17.09 33.21
CA ALA A 402 7.20 17.08 32.30
C ALA A 402 8.24 18.13 32.71
N PRO A 403 9.50 18.04 32.22
CA PRO A 403 10.50 19.07 32.43
C PRO A 403 10.07 20.45 31.89
N PRO A 404 10.61 21.56 32.42
CA PRO A 404 10.27 22.92 31.97
C PRO A 404 10.46 23.16 30.46
N GLU A 405 11.36 22.40 29.81
CA GLU A 405 11.55 22.44 28.35
C GLU A 405 10.30 22.03 27.55
N ALA A 406 9.35 21.32 28.18
CA ALA A 406 8.07 20.94 27.60
C ALA A 406 6.97 21.99 27.84
N GLN A 407 7.28 23.16 28.42
CA GLN A 407 6.31 24.21 28.70
C GLN A 407 5.48 24.57 27.47
N GLY A 408 4.15 24.62 27.64
CA GLY A 408 3.23 24.98 26.57
C GLY A 408 3.08 23.94 25.45
N ALA A 409 3.75 22.79 25.55
CA ALA A 409 3.56 21.68 24.63
C ALA A 409 2.14 21.10 24.75
N THR A 410 1.63 20.61 23.62
CA THR A 410 0.30 20.00 23.54
C THR A 410 0.44 18.48 23.49
N VAL A 411 -0.14 17.82 24.47
CA VAL A 411 -0.08 16.37 24.69
C VAL A 411 -1.48 15.78 24.48
N SER A 412 -1.58 14.64 23.80
CA SER A 412 -2.81 13.84 23.80
C SER A 412 -2.80 12.90 24.98
N VAL A 413 -3.94 12.77 25.65
CA VAL A 413 -4.07 12.03 26.90
C VAL A 413 -5.29 11.12 26.82
N SER A 414 -5.08 9.84 27.08
CA SER A 414 -6.12 8.82 27.19
C SER A 414 -6.07 8.15 28.57
N VAL A 415 -7.22 7.99 29.20
CA VAL A 415 -7.40 7.21 30.43
C VAL A 415 -8.41 6.10 30.16
N ARG A 416 -7.99 4.85 30.39
CA ARG A 416 -8.79 3.66 30.09
C ARG A 416 -8.61 2.57 31.15
N ASP A 417 -9.49 1.57 31.13
CA ASP A 417 -9.37 0.43 32.03
C ASP A 417 -8.36 -0.60 31.50
N SER A 418 -7.24 -0.71 32.21
CA SER A 418 -6.13 -1.64 31.93
C SER A 418 -6.57 -3.11 31.92
N ARG A 419 -7.68 -3.47 32.59
CA ARG A 419 -8.21 -4.85 32.56
C ARG A 419 -8.76 -5.24 31.19
N THR A 420 -9.10 -4.27 30.36
CA THR A 420 -9.64 -4.48 29.01
C THR A 420 -8.62 -4.19 27.91
N ASP A 421 -7.39 -3.85 28.26
CA ASP A 421 -6.30 -3.63 27.30
C ASP A 421 -5.92 -4.95 26.61
N ASP A 422 -5.54 -4.83 25.34
CA ASP A 422 -4.99 -5.93 24.55
C ASP A 422 -3.50 -5.70 24.30
N THR A 423 -2.69 -6.72 24.59
CA THR A 423 -1.23 -6.69 24.38
C THR A 423 -0.93 -7.05 22.94
N THR A 424 -0.29 -6.16 22.20
CA THR A 424 0.09 -6.38 20.81
C THR A 424 1.61 -6.28 20.65
N TYR A 425 2.14 -6.77 19.54
CA TYR A 425 3.54 -6.51 19.16
C TYR A 425 3.79 -5.03 18.77
N ASP A 426 2.78 -4.17 18.85
CA ASP A 426 2.93 -2.73 18.68
C ASP A 426 3.03 -1.99 20.02
N ASP A 427 4.09 -2.28 20.76
CA ASP A 427 4.42 -1.63 22.03
C ASP A 427 5.14 -0.28 21.86
N GLY A 428 5.49 0.10 20.62
CA GLY A 428 6.26 1.29 20.31
C GLY A 428 5.54 2.59 20.65
N ASP A 429 6.32 3.59 21.07
CA ASP A 429 5.87 4.94 21.34
C ASP A 429 6.13 5.88 20.16
N LEU A 430 5.79 7.16 20.35
CA LEU A 430 6.05 8.22 19.38
C LEU A 430 7.54 8.32 19.00
N LEU A 431 8.45 8.13 19.96
CA LEU A 431 9.89 8.20 19.74
C LEU A 431 10.37 7.07 18.83
N ALA A 432 10.06 5.83 19.16
CA ALA A 432 10.41 4.66 18.38
C ALA A 432 9.80 4.73 16.96
N SER A 433 8.56 5.23 16.85
CA SER A 433 7.92 5.41 15.55
C SER A 433 8.66 6.42 14.67
N MET A 434 9.08 7.55 15.24
CA MET A 434 9.68 8.66 14.50
C MET A 434 11.16 8.48 14.20
N LEU A 435 11.90 7.80 15.07
CA LEU A 435 13.34 7.58 14.88
C LEU A 435 13.63 6.32 14.07
N LEU A 436 12.77 5.30 14.15
CA LEU A 436 13.03 3.97 13.58
C LEU A 436 11.92 3.50 12.64
N CYS A 437 10.70 3.31 13.12
CA CYS A 437 9.68 2.55 12.37
C CYS A 437 9.28 3.22 11.05
N SER A 438 9.20 4.55 11.01
CA SER A 438 8.81 5.28 9.79
C SER A 438 9.84 5.22 8.67
N ASP A 439 11.09 4.82 8.96
CA ASP A 439 12.20 4.81 8.01
C ASP A 439 12.51 3.39 7.49
N LEU A 440 11.80 2.38 8.00
CA LEU A 440 11.99 0.96 7.68
C LEU A 440 10.78 0.38 6.94
N ARG A 441 11.03 -0.66 6.15
CA ARG A 441 9.97 -1.34 5.38
C ARG A 441 9.23 -2.35 6.23
N GLY A 442 7.90 -2.30 6.17
CA GLY A 442 7.03 -3.27 6.82
C GLY A 442 6.82 -3.00 8.30
N PHE A 443 6.17 -3.93 8.98
CA PHE A 443 5.87 -3.81 10.41
C PHE A 443 7.11 -4.17 11.25
N VAL A 444 7.48 -3.28 12.17
CA VAL A 444 8.50 -3.54 13.19
C VAL A 444 7.80 -4.11 14.43
N ALA A 445 8.00 -5.40 14.70
CA ALA A 445 7.48 -6.03 15.91
C ALA A 445 8.29 -5.60 17.14
N SER A 446 7.59 -5.29 18.22
CA SER A 446 8.09 -4.78 19.49
C SER A 446 9.15 -3.68 19.38
N PRO A 447 8.81 -2.51 18.79
CA PRO A 447 9.77 -1.40 18.67
C PRO A 447 10.36 -0.94 20.00
N ALA A 448 9.63 -1.08 21.12
CA ALA A 448 10.10 -0.66 22.43
C ALA A 448 11.36 -1.42 22.88
N TYR A 449 11.53 -2.68 22.45
CA TYR A 449 12.70 -3.50 22.75
C TYR A 449 14.00 -2.77 22.37
N TYR A 450 14.10 -2.25 21.14
CA TYR A 450 15.32 -1.62 20.63
C TYR A 450 15.74 -0.34 21.38
N PHE A 451 14.85 0.25 22.17
CA PHE A 451 15.09 1.46 22.96
C PHE A 451 15.05 1.21 24.47
N ALA A 452 14.88 -0.04 24.91
CA ALA A 452 14.79 -0.39 26.32
C ALA A 452 16.12 -0.15 27.05
N ALA A 453 17.25 -0.42 26.38
CA ALA A 453 18.59 -0.15 26.87
C ALA A 453 19.54 0.25 25.72
N ASP A 454 20.64 0.92 26.06
CA ASP A 454 21.72 1.28 25.14
C ASP A 454 22.96 0.41 25.41
N ASP A 455 22.79 -0.91 25.33
CA ASP A 455 23.86 -1.90 25.46
C ASP A 455 24.27 -2.47 24.09
N GLU A 456 25.29 -3.35 24.07
CA GLU A 456 25.78 -3.95 22.82
C GLU A 456 24.72 -4.84 22.16
N GLU A 457 23.94 -5.59 22.94
CA GLU A 457 22.91 -6.51 22.44
C GLU A 457 21.79 -5.78 21.68
N HIS A 458 21.23 -4.72 22.27
CA HIS A 458 20.19 -3.92 21.63
C HIS A 458 20.70 -3.19 20.39
N ARG A 459 21.94 -2.69 20.41
CA ARG A 459 22.55 -2.07 19.23
C ARG A 459 22.79 -3.05 18.10
N GLU A 460 23.24 -4.27 18.41
CA GLU A 460 23.40 -5.34 17.42
C GLU A 460 22.04 -5.76 16.84
N ALA A 461 21.03 -5.94 17.68
CA ALA A 461 19.66 -6.24 17.23
C ALA A 461 19.09 -5.14 16.32
N LEU A 462 19.36 -3.88 16.64
CA LEU A 462 18.96 -2.72 15.83
C LEU A 462 19.70 -2.68 14.49
N ASP A 463 21.00 -2.99 14.47
CA ASP A 463 21.77 -3.10 13.23
C ASP A 463 21.28 -4.24 12.33
N LEU A 464 20.94 -5.38 12.92
CA LEU A 464 20.32 -6.51 12.23
C LEU A 464 18.95 -6.15 11.64
N LEU A 465 18.12 -5.42 12.39
CA LEU A 465 16.83 -4.92 11.89
C LEU A 465 17.03 -4.05 10.64
N MET A 466 18.01 -3.13 10.65
CA MET A 466 18.32 -2.29 9.49
C MET A 466 18.91 -3.07 8.31
N LEU A 467 19.63 -4.15 8.56
CA LEU A 467 20.13 -5.04 7.50
C LEU A 467 19.03 -5.84 6.81
N VAL A 468 17.93 -6.13 7.51
CA VAL A 468 16.81 -6.94 6.99
C VAL A 468 15.72 -6.03 6.41
N GLN A 469 15.08 -5.22 7.26
CA GLN A 469 13.96 -4.36 6.86
C GLN A 469 14.40 -3.06 6.19
N GLY A 470 15.65 -2.64 6.41
CA GLY A 470 16.26 -1.50 5.75
C GLY A 470 17.00 -1.85 4.44
N TRP A 471 16.99 -3.13 4.04
CA TRP A 471 17.76 -3.61 2.91
C TRP A 471 17.27 -3.06 1.57
N ARG A 472 18.22 -2.70 0.70
CA ARG A 472 17.94 -2.17 -0.64
C ARG A 472 18.83 -2.85 -1.68
N LYS A 473 18.23 -3.13 -2.84
CA LYS A 473 18.91 -3.63 -4.04
C LYS A 473 18.85 -2.56 -5.11
N TYR A 474 20.01 -2.21 -5.67
CA TYR A 474 20.09 -1.36 -6.87
C TYR A 474 20.32 -2.24 -8.09
N SER A 475 19.49 -2.09 -9.12
CA SER A 475 19.62 -2.85 -10.36
C SER A 475 20.47 -2.10 -11.39
N ARG A 476 21.37 -2.81 -12.09
CA ARG A 476 22.11 -2.27 -13.24
C ARG A 476 21.18 -1.85 -14.40
N PHE A 477 19.92 -2.32 -14.41
CA PHE A 477 18.92 -2.00 -15.45
C PHE A 477 17.99 -0.83 -15.12
N GLU A 478 17.99 -0.31 -13.88
CA GLU A 478 17.34 0.97 -13.53
C GLU A 478 18.01 2.18 -14.20
N ARG A 479 19.06 1.94 -15.01
CA ARG A 479 19.82 2.92 -15.79
C ARG A 479 19.09 3.50 -17.00
N THR A 480 17.84 3.11 -17.29
CA THR A 480 17.23 3.31 -18.63
C THR A 480 15.84 3.94 -18.68
N ALA A 481 15.37 4.62 -17.63
CA ALA A 481 14.17 5.44 -17.71
C ALA A 481 14.44 6.86 -17.19
N SER A 482 14.60 7.80 -18.14
CA SER A 482 14.78 9.25 -17.98
C SER A 482 16.07 9.74 -17.31
N THR A 483 16.89 10.41 -18.12
CA THR A 483 18.00 11.32 -17.78
C THR A 483 18.94 10.90 -16.63
N ALA A 484 20.00 10.18 -17.01
CA ALA A 484 21.27 10.01 -16.28
C ALA A 484 21.18 9.42 -14.87
N GLY A 485 21.22 8.08 -14.74
CA GLY A 485 21.98 7.32 -13.73
C GLY A 485 21.77 7.61 -12.23
N LEU A 486 20.84 8.49 -11.87
CA LEU A 486 20.60 9.03 -10.54
C LEU A 486 19.19 8.61 -10.09
N GLY A 487 18.92 7.30 -10.16
CA GLY A 487 17.62 6.63 -9.98
C GLY A 487 16.92 6.80 -8.62
N ARG A 488 17.27 7.83 -7.85
CA ARG A 488 16.52 8.32 -6.68
C ARG A 488 16.73 9.81 -6.39
N LEU A 489 17.66 10.48 -7.07
CA LEU A 489 18.19 11.81 -6.70
C LEU A 489 18.29 12.80 -7.87
N VAL A 490 18.11 12.37 -9.12
CA VAL A 490 17.59 13.32 -10.13
C VAL A 490 16.12 13.50 -9.79
N PRO A 491 15.61 14.75 -9.68
CA PRO A 491 14.19 14.98 -9.49
C PRO A 491 13.46 14.32 -10.66
N THR A 492 12.99 13.10 -10.44
CA THR A 492 11.70 12.72 -11.00
C THR A 492 10.78 13.87 -10.62
N PRO A 493 10.11 14.52 -11.59
CA PRO A 493 9.27 15.66 -11.29
C PRO A 493 8.34 15.24 -10.17
N VAL A 494 8.47 15.92 -9.02
CA VAL A 494 7.74 15.53 -7.82
C VAL A 494 6.27 15.57 -8.18
N ARG A 495 5.57 14.44 -8.00
CA ARG A 495 4.22 14.29 -8.54
C ARG A 495 3.23 15.16 -7.77
N TYR A 496 3.46 15.31 -6.46
CA TYR A 496 2.60 16.02 -5.56
C TYR A 496 3.40 17.09 -4.81
N GLU A 497 2.90 18.30 -4.79
CA GLU A 497 3.42 19.34 -3.90
C GLU A 497 2.79 19.22 -2.49
N PRO A 498 3.40 19.81 -1.44
CA PRO A 498 2.77 19.89 -0.14
C PRO A 498 1.41 20.58 -0.22
N GLU A 499 0.37 19.91 0.29
CA GLU A 499 -1.00 20.37 0.11
C GLU A 499 -1.35 21.40 1.19
N THR A 500 -1.48 22.66 0.79
CA THR A 500 -1.78 23.80 1.69
C THR A 500 -3.27 24.14 1.76
N ALA A 501 -4.05 23.69 0.77
CA ALA A 501 -5.50 23.86 0.67
C ALA A 501 -6.09 22.68 -0.09
N LEU A 502 -7.39 22.44 0.02
CA LEU A 502 -8.06 21.36 -0.70
C LEU A 502 -7.84 21.52 -2.20
N THR A 503 -7.20 20.55 -2.85
CA THR A 503 -7.06 20.56 -4.31
C THR A 503 -7.82 19.43 -4.98
N VAL A 504 -8.33 19.72 -6.18
CA VAL A 504 -8.83 18.72 -7.12
C VAL A 504 -7.96 18.78 -8.36
N GLU A 505 -7.24 17.71 -8.59
CA GLU A 505 -6.35 17.54 -9.74
C GLU A 505 -6.84 16.43 -10.63
N GLY A 506 -6.58 16.56 -11.92
CA GLY A 506 -7.01 15.56 -12.88
C GLY A 506 -6.38 15.74 -14.24
N SER A 507 -6.85 14.91 -15.15
CA SER A 507 -6.44 14.94 -16.54
C SER A 507 -7.65 14.82 -17.44
N VAL A 508 -7.55 15.51 -18.57
CA VAL A 508 -8.47 15.42 -19.68
C VAL A 508 -7.81 14.59 -20.76
N ASN A 509 -8.59 13.71 -21.40
CA ASN A 509 -8.16 12.94 -22.55
C ASN A 509 -9.21 13.05 -23.66
N LYS A 510 -8.88 12.61 -24.87
CA LYS A 510 -9.86 12.51 -25.93
C LYS A 510 -10.83 11.37 -25.62
N GLN A 511 -12.14 11.59 -25.80
CA GLN A 511 -13.14 10.54 -25.62
C GLN A 511 -13.00 9.47 -26.71
N LEU A 512 -13.02 8.19 -26.30
CA LEU A 512 -13.01 7.04 -27.20
C LEU A 512 -14.43 6.63 -27.60
N SER A 513 -14.61 6.34 -28.88
CA SER A 513 -15.89 5.91 -29.44
C SER A 513 -16.07 4.43 -29.15
N VAL A 514 -16.52 4.13 -27.94
CA VAL A 514 -16.95 2.76 -27.60
C VAL A 514 -18.40 2.63 -28.05
N GLU A 515 -18.68 1.74 -29.00
CA GLU A 515 -20.06 1.43 -29.38
C GLU A 515 -20.79 0.84 -28.15
N MET A 516 -21.88 1.50 -27.72
CA MET A 516 -22.81 0.86 -26.79
C MET A 516 -23.45 -0.35 -27.46
N LEU A 517 -23.68 -1.40 -26.67
CA LEU A 517 -24.58 -2.48 -27.07
C LEU A 517 -25.89 -1.83 -27.51
N ARG A 518 -26.34 -2.07 -28.73
CA ARG A 518 -27.63 -1.58 -29.24
C ARG A 518 -28.71 -2.58 -28.86
N LEU A 519 -29.97 -2.13 -28.81
CA LEU A 519 -31.12 -3.00 -28.58
C LEU A 519 -31.14 -4.23 -29.54
N THR A 520 -30.62 -4.05 -30.76
CA THR A 520 -30.45 -5.10 -31.79
C THR A 520 -29.36 -6.13 -31.44
N ASP A 521 -28.34 -5.77 -30.67
CA ASP A 521 -27.30 -6.69 -30.23
C ASP A 521 -27.84 -7.67 -29.16
N VAL A 522 -28.89 -7.25 -28.45
CA VAL A 522 -29.60 -8.03 -27.42
C VAL A 522 -30.49 -9.12 -28.05
N GLU A 523 -31.09 -8.86 -29.22
CA GLU A 523 -31.79 -9.91 -29.98
C GLU A 523 -30.83 -11.05 -30.39
N GLY A 524 -29.55 -10.74 -30.61
CA GLY A 524 -28.48 -11.70 -30.84
C GLY A 524 -27.93 -12.40 -29.58
N LEU A 525 -28.12 -11.85 -28.39
CA LEU A 525 -27.67 -12.45 -27.12
C LEU A 525 -28.47 -13.71 -26.75
N ASN A 526 -29.74 -13.80 -27.14
CA ASN A 526 -30.57 -14.99 -26.95
C ASN A 526 -30.15 -16.18 -27.84
N ASN A 527 -29.42 -15.93 -28.93
CA ASN A 527 -29.03 -16.92 -29.94
C ASN A 527 -27.52 -17.19 -30.00
N ARG A 528 -26.74 -16.63 -29.06
CA ARG A 528 -25.32 -16.96 -28.94
C ARG A 528 -25.17 -18.13 -27.94
N PRO A 529 -24.53 -19.24 -28.34
CA PRO A 529 -23.89 -20.11 -27.37
C PRO A 529 -22.99 -19.22 -26.50
N GLY A 530 -22.97 -19.44 -25.18
CA GLY A 530 -22.14 -18.64 -24.28
C GLY A 530 -20.72 -18.53 -24.82
N VAL A 531 -19.98 -17.45 -24.56
CA VAL A 531 -18.60 -17.30 -25.05
C VAL A 531 -17.72 -18.50 -24.67
N ALA A 532 -18.05 -19.16 -23.56
CA ALA A 532 -17.50 -20.45 -23.15
C ALA A 532 -17.91 -21.65 -24.04
N GLU A 533 -19.15 -21.71 -24.52
CA GLU A 533 -19.67 -22.77 -25.40
C GLU A 533 -19.19 -22.61 -26.85
N LYS A 534 -19.00 -21.37 -27.32
CA LYS A 534 -18.36 -21.09 -28.62
C LYS A 534 -16.86 -21.38 -28.59
N GLY A 535 -16.20 -21.10 -27.46
CA GLY A 535 -14.82 -21.50 -27.19
C GLY A 535 -14.67 -23.01 -27.00
N LEU A 536 -15.65 -23.69 -26.39
CA LEU A 536 -15.66 -25.14 -26.22
C LEU A 536 -15.97 -25.86 -27.54
N ARG A 537 -16.86 -25.35 -28.39
CA ARG A 537 -17.09 -25.90 -29.74
C ARG A 537 -15.92 -25.64 -30.68
N GLN A 538 -15.29 -24.46 -30.62
CA GLN A 538 -14.06 -24.21 -31.37
C GLN A 538 -12.89 -25.03 -30.83
N ALA A 539 -12.86 -25.33 -29.53
CA ALA A 539 -11.90 -26.25 -28.93
C ALA A 539 -12.23 -27.72 -29.26
N GLU A 540 -13.50 -28.13 -29.31
CA GLU A 540 -13.93 -29.49 -29.71
C GLU A 540 -13.70 -29.72 -31.20
N GLU A 541 -13.96 -28.74 -32.06
CA GLU A 541 -13.64 -28.77 -33.49
C GLU A 541 -12.12 -28.74 -33.73
N ALA A 542 -11.36 -27.97 -32.93
CA ALA A 542 -9.89 -27.99 -32.97
C ALA A 542 -9.29 -29.30 -32.42
N VAL A 543 -9.89 -29.91 -31.41
CA VAL A 543 -9.46 -31.19 -30.82
C VAL A 543 -9.84 -32.37 -31.71
N THR A 544 -10.91 -32.28 -32.50
CA THR A 544 -11.28 -33.32 -33.47
C THR A 544 -10.49 -33.26 -34.78
N THR A 545 -9.81 -32.15 -35.09
CA THR A 545 -9.01 -32.02 -36.32
C THR A 545 -7.52 -31.73 -36.14
N GLY A 546 -7.07 -31.37 -34.93
CA GLY A 546 -5.65 -31.10 -34.64
C GLY A 546 -5.25 -31.65 -33.28
N GLY A 547 -4.57 -32.80 -33.27
CA GLY A 547 -4.12 -33.50 -32.06
C GLY A 547 -3.13 -32.70 -31.22
N VAL A 548 -3.65 -31.88 -30.31
CA VAL A 548 -2.89 -31.12 -29.31
C VAL A 548 -3.67 -31.11 -27.99
N ASP A 549 -3.02 -31.33 -26.85
CA ASP A 549 -3.67 -31.23 -25.54
C ASP A 549 -3.87 -29.78 -25.07
N ALA A 550 -4.61 -29.57 -23.97
CA ALA A 550 -4.93 -28.25 -23.39
C ALA A 550 -3.71 -27.42 -22.93
N ASN A 551 -2.49 -27.97 -23.07
CA ASN A 551 -1.23 -27.28 -22.81
C ASN A 551 -0.36 -27.13 -24.07
N GLY A 552 -0.89 -27.40 -25.26
CA GLY A 552 -0.20 -27.16 -26.53
C GLY A 552 0.85 -28.22 -26.90
N ARG A 553 0.78 -29.45 -26.38
CA ARG A 553 1.68 -30.56 -26.77
C ARG A 553 1.04 -31.43 -27.85
N PRO A 554 1.75 -31.77 -28.95
CA PRO A 554 1.22 -32.66 -29.97
C PRO A 554 1.07 -34.08 -29.42
N VAL A 555 -0.12 -34.67 -29.58
CA VAL A 555 -0.39 -36.07 -29.22
C VAL A 555 -0.03 -36.94 -30.42
N VAL A 556 1.06 -37.71 -30.34
CA VAL A 556 1.38 -38.74 -31.34
C VAL A 556 0.41 -39.90 -31.13
N VAL A 557 -0.56 -40.04 -32.04
CA VAL A 557 -1.44 -41.22 -32.11
C VAL A 557 -0.66 -42.34 -32.80
N LEU A 558 -0.13 -43.30 -32.03
CA LEU A 558 0.29 -44.59 -32.58
C LEU A 558 -0.95 -45.49 -32.69
N SER A 559 -1.25 -45.86 -33.93
CA SER A 559 -2.33 -46.77 -34.29
C SER A 559 -1.98 -48.23 -33.93
N GLY A 560 -2.80 -48.83 -33.06
CA GLY A 560 -3.20 -50.24 -33.13
C GLY A 560 -2.29 -51.30 -32.47
N GLY A 561 -2.92 -52.25 -31.76
CA GLY A 561 -2.38 -53.59 -31.52
C GLY A 561 -2.20 -53.98 -30.06
N ALA A 562 -2.70 -55.17 -29.72
CA ALA A 562 -2.76 -55.73 -28.38
C ALA A 562 -1.41 -56.28 -27.82
N ALA A 563 -1.41 -56.46 -26.49
CA ALA A 563 -0.66 -57.45 -25.69
C ALA A 563 0.83 -57.21 -25.30
N THR A 564 1.04 -57.43 -23.98
CA THR A 564 2.19 -58.02 -23.24
C THR A 564 3.54 -57.29 -23.03
N GLU A 565 3.93 -57.29 -21.75
CA GLU A 565 5.27 -57.36 -21.10
C GLU A 565 6.40 -56.34 -21.37
N GLY A 566 6.97 -55.82 -20.26
CA GLY A 566 8.44 -55.83 -20.06
C GLY A 566 9.28 -54.54 -20.26
N SER A 567 9.90 -54.10 -19.14
CA SER A 567 11.25 -53.52 -18.99
C SER A 567 11.67 -52.16 -19.59
N ASP A 568 12.17 -51.30 -18.68
CA ASP A 568 13.42 -50.51 -18.66
C ASP A 568 13.84 -49.46 -19.72
N ALA A 569 14.38 -48.37 -19.15
CA ALA A 569 15.59 -47.62 -19.54
C ALA A 569 15.55 -46.39 -20.48
N LEU A 570 15.93 -45.25 -19.85
CA LEU A 570 17.04 -44.33 -20.18
C LEU A 570 16.95 -43.27 -21.33
N THR A 571 17.19 -42.02 -20.88
CA THR A 571 18.13 -40.97 -21.39
C THR A 571 17.78 -39.96 -22.48
N ALA A 572 18.00 -38.68 -22.10
CA ALA A 572 18.69 -37.55 -22.79
C ALA A 572 18.16 -37.10 -24.18
N GLY A 573 18.16 -35.83 -24.59
CA GLY A 573 18.72 -34.57 -24.09
C GLY A 573 18.93 -33.63 -25.30
N GLY A 574 18.69 -32.31 -25.13
CA GLY A 574 19.11 -31.21 -26.02
C GLY A 574 18.39 -31.06 -27.37
N ASP A 575 18.50 -29.97 -28.13
CA ASP A 575 18.81 -28.55 -27.90
C ASP A 575 18.57 -27.86 -29.28
N VAL A 576 18.18 -26.58 -29.29
CA VAL A 576 18.65 -25.52 -30.22
C VAL A 576 18.06 -25.34 -31.67
N SER A 577 17.56 -24.10 -31.85
CA SER A 577 17.62 -23.12 -32.97
C SER A 577 16.91 -23.27 -34.34
N ALA A 578 16.04 -22.28 -34.60
CA ALA A 578 16.07 -21.22 -35.62
C ALA A 578 16.70 -21.41 -37.04
N GLY A 579 15.99 -20.87 -38.04
CA GLY A 579 16.53 -20.39 -39.34
C GLY A 579 15.58 -20.66 -40.51
N THR A 580 14.85 -19.66 -41.04
CA THR A 580 15.19 -18.74 -42.17
C THR A 580 14.70 -19.20 -43.55
N ALA A 581 14.30 -18.20 -44.35
CA ALA A 581 13.53 -18.22 -45.60
C ALA A 581 14.30 -18.71 -46.84
N ASP A 582 13.60 -18.99 -47.96
CA ASP A 582 13.60 -18.15 -49.19
C ASP A 582 12.79 -18.74 -50.39
N ARG A 583 12.15 -17.82 -51.14
CA ARG A 583 11.76 -17.73 -52.58
C ARG A 583 11.16 -18.88 -53.43
N GLY A 584 10.16 -18.49 -54.26
CA GLY A 584 10.09 -18.96 -55.67
C GLY A 584 8.76 -18.95 -56.46
N ASN A 585 8.22 -17.76 -56.80
CA ASN A 585 7.56 -17.32 -58.07
C ASN A 585 6.61 -18.22 -58.92
N GLY A 586 5.47 -17.64 -59.35
CA GLY A 586 4.69 -18.10 -60.53
C GLY A 586 3.22 -17.61 -60.58
N ASN A 587 2.86 -16.81 -61.59
CA ASN A 587 1.71 -15.90 -61.68
C ASN A 587 0.47 -16.48 -62.38
N GLY A 588 -0.75 -15.98 -62.04
CA GLY A 588 -1.92 -16.01 -62.94
C GLY A 588 -3.31 -16.05 -62.27
N GLY A 589 -4.10 -14.98 -62.45
CA GLY A 589 -5.57 -15.06 -62.48
C GLY A 589 -6.33 -14.26 -61.42
N THR A 590 -6.89 -13.13 -61.85
CA THR A 590 -7.66 -12.12 -61.12
C THR A 590 -8.89 -12.64 -60.37
N GLY A 591 -8.97 -12.32 -59.07
CA GLY A 591 -10.18 -12.34 -58.25
C GLY A 591 -10.02 -11.31 -57.13
N ALA A 592 -10.86 -10.29 -57.12
CA ALA A 592 -10.78 -9.14 -56.22
C ALA A 592 -10.98 -9.56 -54.75
N THR A 593 -9.93 -9.47 -53.95
CA THR A 593 -10.00 -9.35 -52.49
C THR A 593 -9.57 -7.94 -52.12
N THR A 594 -10.55 -7.10 -51.82
CA THR A 594 -10.35 -5.81 -51.15
C THR A 594 -9.71 -6.04 -49.78
N ASP A 595 -8.74 -5.20 -49.48
CA ASP A 595 -7.78 -5.29 -48.39
C ASP A 595 -8.41 -5.35 -46.98
N ALA A 596 -8.47 -6.54 -46.38
CA ALA A 596 -8.70 -6.73 -44.94
C ALA A 596 -7.44 -6.49 -44.07
N ALA A 597 -6.37 -5.94 -44.66
CA ALA A 597 -5.11 -5.64 -43.98
C ALA A 597 -4.99 -4.18 -43.51
N GLY A 598 -5.86 -3.28 -43.99
CA GLY A 598 -5.93 -1.88 -43.54
C GLY A 598 -6.72 -1.70 -42.24
N GLU A 599 -7.86 -2.39 -42.10
CA GLU A 599 -8.75 -2.25 -40.93
C GLU A 599 -8.17 -2.88 -39.66
N SER A 600 -7.28 -3.87 -39.77
CA SER A 600 -6.71 -4.57 -38.61
C SER A 600 -5.59 -3.81 -37.89
N ALA A 601 -5.07 -2.73 -38.48
CA ALA A 601 -4.15 -1.81 -37.82
C ALA A 601 -4.89 -0.69 -37.05
N GLU A 602 -6.02 -0.20 -37.59
CA GLU A 602 -6.90 0.76 -36.89
C GLU A 602 -7.64 0.09 -35.72
N LEU A 603 -8.16 -1.13 -35.90
CA LEU A 603 -8.83 -1.90 -34.83
C LEU A 603 -7.90 -2.26 -33.65
N LYS A 604 -6.58 -2.40 -33.87
CA LYS A 604 -5.60 -2.58 -32.79
C LYS A 604 -5.30 -1.29 -32.03
N GLY A 605 -5.53 -0.13 -32.64
CA GLY A 605 -5.46 1.18 -31.98
C GLY A 605 -6.69 1.50 -31.13
N ASP A 606 -7.85 0.96 -31.49
CA ASP A 606 -9.13 1.28 -30.84
C ASP A 606 -9.46 0.41 -29.62
N LEU A 607 -8.87 -0.79 -29.50
CA LEU A 607 -9.08 -1.71 -28.37
C LEU A 607 -7.78 -2.05 -27.61
N GLY A 608 -6.69 -1.33 -27.88
CA GLY A 608 -5.36 -1.57 -27.32
C GLY A 608 -4.81 -0.39 -26.51
N VAL A 609 -4.13 -0.71 -25.39
CA VAL A 609 -3.50 0.25 -24.47
C VAL A 609 -2.36 0.97 -25.18
N ASN A 610 -2.60 2.20 -25.65
CA ASN A 610 -1.62 3.23 -26.03
C ASN A 610 -2.33 4.49 -26.56
N HIS A 611 -3.46 4.88 -25.97
CA HIS A 611 -4.16 6.10 -26.40
C HIS A 611 -3.30 7.33 -26.07
N GLY A 612 -2.87 8.05 -27.11
CA GLY A 612 -2.05 9.25 -26.98
C GLY A 612 -2.74 10.34 -26.16
N GLY A 613 -1.95 11.21 -25.52
CA GLY A 613 -2.44 12.37 -24.78
C GLY A 613 -3.16 13.38 -25.67
N LEU A 614 -3.76 14.40 -25.05
CA LEU A 614 -4.38 15.50 -25.77
C LEU A 614 -3.40 16.17 -26.73
N LYS A 615 -3.80 16.34 -28.00
CA LYS A 615 -3.00 17.03 -29.02
C LYS A 615 -2.95 18.54 -28.81
N HIS A 616 -4.00 19.11 -28.21
CA HIS A 616 -4.15 20.53 -27.91
C HIS A 616 -4.75 20.69 -26.52
N GLU A 617 -4.39 21.77 -25.83
CA GLU A 617 -4.96 22.09 -24.53
C GLU A 617 -6.43 22.52 -24.65
N VAL A 618 -7.22 22.17 -23.64
CA VAL A 618 -8.68 22.36 -23.60
C VAL A 618 -9.07 23.12 -22.33
N LEU A 619 -10.24 23.75 -22.31
CA LEU A 619 -10.74 24.38 -21.10
C LEU A 619 -11.45 23.34 -20.23
N VAL A 620 -11.15 23.36 -18.94
CA VAL A 620 -11.87 22.61 -17.91
C VAL A 620 -12.62 23.59 -17.04
N GLU A 621 -13.89 23.31 -16.79
CA GLU A 621 -14.74 24.06 -15.88
C GLU A 621 -15.14 23.17 -14.70
N GLY A 622 -14.99 23.71 -13.49
CA GLY A 622 -15.38 23.08 -12.24
C GLY A 622 -16.37 23.94 -11.48
N GLU A 623 -17.55 23.40 -11.16
CA GLU A 623 -18.56 24.07 -10.35
C GLU A 623 -18.77 23.30 -9.03
N LEU A 624 -18.41 23.92 -7.90
CA LEU A 624 -18.64 23.38 -6.57
C LEU A 624 -19.93 23.96 -5.98
N VAL A 625 -20.84 23.09 -5.55
CA VAL A 625 -22.13 23.46 -4.97
C VAL A 625 -22.25 22.93 -3.54
N LYS A 626 -22.48 23.82 -2.58
CA LYS A 626 -22.74 23.50 -1.16
C LYS A 626 -23.77 24.48 -0.59
N ASP A 627 -24.82 23.95 0.04
CA ASP A 627 -25.85 24.74 0.73
C ASP A 627 -26.45 25.89 -0.11
N GLY A 628 -26.63 25.66 -1.42
CA GLY A 628 -27.15 26.65 -2.36
C GLY A 628 -26.13 27.69 -2.86
N GLN A 629 -24.90 27.69 -2.33
CA GLN A 629 -23.80 28.49 -2.84
C GLN A 629 -23.06 27.74 -3.96
N VAL A 630 -22.69 28.48 -5.02
CA VAL A 630 -21.96 27.94 -6.18
C VAL A 630 -20.65 28.69 -6.33
N ALA A 631 -19.54 27.96 -6.37
CA ALA A 631 -18.21 28.47 -6.69
C ALA A 631 -17.71 27.81 -7.99
N GLY A 632 -17.59 28.60 -9.06
CA GLY A 632 -17.11 28.13 -10.36
C GLY A 632 -15.67 28.54 -10.63
N LEU A 633 -14.89 27.67 -11.27
CA LEU A 633 -13.54 27.94 -11.74
C LEU A 633 -13.36 27.36 -13.15
N THR A 634 -12.69 28.10 -14.03
CA THR A 634 -12.32 27.63 -15.37
C THR A 634 -10.82 27.77 -15.55
N GLN A 635 -10.16 26.73 -16.09
CA GLN A 635 -8.72 26.71 -16.34
C GLN A 635 -8.43 26.06 -17.70
N LEU A 636 -7.46 26.60 -18.44
CA LEU A 636 -6.89 25.92 -19.59
C LEU A 636 -5.95 24.81 -19.12
N THR A 637 -6.06 23.61 -19.68
CA THR A 637 -5.17 22.51 -19.34
C THR A 637 -3.72 22.83 -19.71
N HIS A 638 -2.78 22.13 -19.07
CA HIS A 638 -1.35 22.19 -19.36
C HIS A 638 -0.75 20.77 -19.40
N ASP A 639 0.49 20.63 -19.83
CA ASP A 639 1.23 19.36 -19.88
C ASP A 639 0.47 18.21 -20.56
N GLY A 640 -0.28 18.52 -21.63
CA GLY A 640 -1.03 17.53 -22.39
C GLY A 640 -2.34 17.11 -21.73
N GLY A 641 -3.04 18.03 -21.06
CA GLY A 641 -4.39 17.81 -20.54
C GLY A 641 -4.58 17.87 -19.03
N ARG A 642 -3.58 18.25 -18.24
CA ARG A 642 -3.69 18.34 -16.77
C ARG A 642 -4.39 19.60 -16.30
N PHE A 643 -5.13 19.49 -15.19
CA PHE A 643 -5.75 20.62 -14.51
C PHE A 643 -5.63 20.48 -12.99
N THR A 644 -5.65 21.62 -12.30
CA THR A 644 -5.54 21.72 -10.85
C THR A 644 -6.42 22.85 -10.33
N PHE A 645 -7.47 22.50 -9.61
CA PHE A 645 -8.37 23.45 -8.95
C PHE A 645 -8.10 23.51 -7.46
N ARG A 646 -7.92 24.72 -6.93
CA ARG A 646 -7.91 24.98 -5.49
C ARG A 646 -9.34 25.26 -5.04
N LEU A 647 -9.86 24.43 -4.15
CA LEU A 647 -11.19 24.58 -3.59
C LEU A 647 -11.13 25.39 -2.29
N PRO A 648 -12.15 26.21 -2.00
CA PRO A 648 -12.29 26.77 -0.66
C PRO A 648 -12.48 25.64 0.38
N PRO A 649 -12.04 25.81 1.64
CA PRO A 649 -12.30 24.82 2.67
C PRO A 649 -13.79 24.73 2.97
N TYR A 650 -14.33 23.52 3.01
CA TYR A 650 -15.70 23.24 3.41
C TYR A 650 -15.73 21.97 4.27
N TYR A 651 -16.73 21.88 5.13
CA TYR A 651 -16.99 20.70 5.93
C TYR A 651 -18.03 19.80 5.25
N ASP A 652 -18.05 18.54 5.67
CA ASP A 652 -19.06 17.55 5.29
C ASP A 652 -18.95 17.16 3.81
N ARG A 653 -20.00 17.28 2.99
CA ARG A 653 -19.97 16.90 1.57
C ARG A 653 -20.45 18.04 0.67
N ALA A 654 -19.80 18.22 -0.47
CA ALA A 654 -20.20 19.16 -1.52
C ALA A 654 -20.29 18.47 -2.88
N VAL A 655 -21.11 18.99 -3.78
CA VAL A 655 -21.24 18.46 -5.14
C VAL A 655 -20.27 19.20 -6.06
N LEU A 656 -19.38 18.49 -6.75
CA LEU A 656 -18.49 19.06 -7.76
C LEU A 656 -18.91 18.57 -9.15
N PHE A 657 -19.17 19.50 -10.04
CA PHE A 657 -19.30 19.22 -11.47
C PHE A 657 -17.99 19.50 -12.18
N LEU A 658 -17.56 18.61 -13.08
CA LEU A 658 -16.41 18.83 -13.95
C LEU A 658 -16.83 18.63 -15.41
N THR A 659 -16.46 19.58 -16.27
CA THR A 659 -16.72 19.55 -17.72
C THR A 659 -15.45 20.01 -18.46
N ALA A 660 -15.29 19.57 -19.70
CA ALA A 660 -14.20 20.05 -20.56
C ALA A 660 -14.68 20.32 -21.99
N TYR A 661 -14.11 21.34 -22.63
CA TYR A 661 -14.50 21.78 -23.98
C TYR A 661 -13.39 22.56 -24.69
N GLU A 662 -13.51 22.69 -26.01
CA GLU A 662 -12.54 23.46 -26.79
C GLU A 662 -12.72 24.97 -26.55
N PRO A 663 -11.63 25.75 -26.52
CA PRO A 663 -11.71 27.21 -26.33
C PRO A 663 -12.62 27.92 -27.33
N LYS A 664 -12.68 27.45 -28.59
CA LYS A 664 -13.53 28.04 -29.63
C LYS A 664 -15.04 27.85 -29.38
N ASP A 665 -15.40 26.81 -28.63
CA ASP A 665 -16.79 26.54 -28.23
C ASP A 665 -17.22 27.40 -27.03
N SER A 666 -16.25 27.96 -26.29
CA SER A 666 -16.49 28.76 -25.07
C SER A 666 -17.25 30.06 -25.33
N ALA A 667 -16.93 30.79 -26.41
CA ALA A 667 -17.61 32.06 -26.75
C ALA A 667 -19.07 31.83 -27.18
N ARG A 668 -19.37 30.66 -27.74
CA ARG A 668 -20.72 30.25 -28.15
C ARG A 668 -21.53 29.66 -26.98
N ARG A 669 -20.86 29.02 -26.02
CA ARG A 669 -21.46 28.45 -24.79
C ARG A 669 -21.63 29.45 -23.65
N ALA A 670 -20.77 30.45 -23.50
CA ALA A 670 -20.93 31.49 -22.47
C ALA A 670 -22.23 32.30 -22.65
N LEU A 671 -22.70 32.46 -23.89
CA LEU A 671 -24.03 33.04 -24.20
C LEU A 671 -25.20 32.05 -24.02
N SER A 672 -24.95 30.74 -23.97
CA SER A 672 -25.97 29.69 -23.91
C SER A 672 -25.91 28.82 -22.65
N SER A 673 -25.06 29.13 -21.66
CA SER A 673 -24.77 28.27 -20.50
C SER A 673 -25.97 27.99 -19.60
N ARG A 674 -27.04 28.80 -19.68
CA ARG A 674 -28.34 28.51 -19.06
C ARG A 674 -29.24 27.56 -19.87
N ARG A 675 -28.85 27.15 -21.07
CA ARG A 675 -29.62 26.35 -22.04
C ARG A 675 -28.77 25.37 -22.87
N ASP A 676 -27.69 24.81 -22.32
CA ASP A 676 -27.09 23.63 -22.97
C ASP A 676 -28.08 22.46 -22.83
N LYS A 677 -28.85 22.23 -23.90
CA LYS A 677 -29.92 21.23 -23.95
C LYS A 677 -29.42 19.82 -23.61
N HIS A 678 -28.13 19.56 -23.80
CA HIS A 678 -27.51 18.24 -23.63
C HIS A 678 -26.63 18.12 -22.37
N ARG A 679 -26.60 19.14 -21.49
CA ARG A 679 -25.82 19.06 -20.23
C ARG A 679 -26.24 17.87 -19.35
N PHE A 680 -27.53 17.54 -19.39
CA PHE A 680 -28.13 16.46 -18.61
C PHE A 680 -28.33 15.16 -19.39
N ASP A 681 -27.85 15.11 -20.63
CA ASP A 681 -28.05 14.00 -21.56
C ASP A 681 -26.86 13.03 -21.47
N GLU A 682 -27.06 11.88 -20.80
CA GLU A 682 -26.01 10.84 -20.67
C GLU A 682 -25.69 10.14 -21.99
N GLU A 683 -26.59 10.20 -22.97
CA GLU A 683 -26.44 9.56 -24.28
C GLU A 683 -25.68 10.48 -25.26
N ALA A 684 -25.56 11.77 -24.94
CA ALA A 684 -24.78 12.71 -25.71
C ALA A 684 -23.29 12.39 -25.61
N TYR A 685 -22.65 12.19 -26.75
CA TYR A 685 -21.22 11.87 -26.81
C TYR A 685 -20.35 13.09 -26.44
N PRO A 686 -19.62 13.09 -25.31
CA PRO A 686 -18.74 14.21 -24.97
C PRO A 686 -17.47 14.19 -25.83
N ALA A 687 -16.96 15.36 -26.20
CA ALA A 687 -15.71 15.45 -26.97
C ALA A 687 -14.48 15.02 -26.14
N PHE A 688 -14.56 15.20 -24.81
CA PHE A 688 -13.46 15.01 -23.89
C PHE A 688 -13.84 14.13 -22.71
N TYR A 689 -12.89 13.30 -22.33
CA TYR A 689 -12.92 12.44 -21.15
C TYR A 689 -12.25 13.17 -19.99
N VAL A 690 -13.01 13.55 -18.95
CA VAL A 690 -12.47 14.21 -17.76
C VAL A 690 -12.38 13.23 -16.60
N LYS A 691 -11.20 13.09 -16.01
CA LYS A 691 -11.00 12.27 -14.81
C LYS A 691 -10.25 13.02 -13.73
N ARG A 692 -10.43 12.60 -12.48
CA ARG A 692 -9.59 13.02 -11.36
C ARG A 692 -8.33 12.15 -11.28
N ASP A 693 -7.24 12.72 -10.81
CA ASP A 693 -6.03 12.00 -10.45
C ASP A 693 -6.12 11.58 -8.98
N LEU A 694 -6.40 10.30 -8.77
CA LEU A 694 -6.40 9.70 -7.44
C LEU A 694 -4.96 9.59 -6.96
N PHE A 695 -4.73 9.91 -5.69
CA PHE A 695 -3.39 9.86 -5.08
C PHE A 695 -3.31 8.88 -3.92
N TYR A 696 -4.43 8.33 -3.48
CA TYR A 696 -4.44 7.39 -2.37
C TYR A 696 -3.99 5.99 -2.81
N PRO A 697 -3.36 5.22 -1.92
CA PRO A 697 -3.05 3.84 -2.22
C PRO A 697 -4.34 3.04 -2.39
N VAL A 698 -4.41 2.29 -3.49
CA VAL A 698 -5.56 1.45 -3.83
C VAL A 698 -5.56 0.16 -3.03
N PHE A 699 -4.37 -0.38 -2.74
CA PHE A 699 -4.23 -1.67 -2.10
C PHE A 699 -3.84 -1.52 -0.63
N ALA A 700 -4.44 -2.35 0.21
CA ALA A 700 -3.92 -2.63 1.54
C ALA A 700 -2.69 -3.55 1.45
N ARG A 701 -1.93 -3.59 2.53
CA ARG A 701 -0.81 -4.52 2.70
C ARG A 701 -1.32 -5.77 3.41
N PRO A 702 -0.87 -6.97 3.01
CA PRO A 702 -1.11 -8.16 3.81
C PRO A 702 -0.56 -7.96 5.21
N TYR A 703 -1.34 -8.37 6.21
CA TYR A 703 -0.88 -8.34 7.59
C TYR A 703 0.20 -9.39 7.82
N SER A 704 1.25 -9.01 8.53
CA SER A 704 2.23 -9.94 9.06
C SER A 704 1.67 -10.73 10.25
N PHE A 705 2.31 -11.84 10.60
CA PHE A 705 2.00 -12.62 11.81
C PHE A 705 1.86 -11.73 13.04
N TYR A 706 2.82 -10.82 13.26
CA TYR A 706 2.89 -9.96 14.43
C TYR A 706 1.79 -8.89 14.52
N GLN A 707 1.10 -8.60 13.41
CA GLN A 707 -0.01 -7.64 13.41
C GLN A 707 -1.34 -8.29 13.83
N THR A 708 -1.44 -9.61 13.79
CA THR A 708 -2.68 -10.37 14.01
C THR A 708 -2.58 -11.39 15.15
N HIS A 709 -1.44 -11.42 15.85
CA HIS A 709 -1.19 -12.31 16.97
C HIS A 709 -0.75 -11.53 18.20
N LEU A 710 -1.07 -12.08 19.37
CA LEU A 710 -0.63 -11.55 20.66
C LEU A 710 0.83 -11.95 20.89
N PRO A 711 1.63 -11.11 21.57
CA PRO A 711 2.95 -11.51 22.04
C PRO A 711 2.89 -12.74 22.91
N ASP A 712 3.83 -13.67 22.68
CA ASP A 712 4.16 -14.69 23.67
C ASP A 712 4.55 -13.94 24.95
N LEU A 713 3.73 -14.05 26.00
CA LEU A 713 4.03 -13.42 27.29
C LEU A 713 5.37 -13.98 27.79
N LEU A 714 6.44 -13.19 27.64
CA LEU A 714 7.70 -13.41 28.33
C LEU A 714 7.44 -13.19 29.83
N LEU A 715 6.93 -14.22 30.50
CA LEU A 715 7.08 -14.31 31.94
C LEU A 715 8.60 -14.37 32.21
N PRO A 716 9.16 -13.48 33.04
CA PRO A 716 10.53 -13.62 33.52
C PRO A 716 10.68 -15.03 34.11
N SER A 717 11.75 -15.74 33.76
CA SER A 717 11.96 -17.13 34.18
C SER A 717 12.02 -17.31 35.71
N ASP A 718 12.17 -16.22 36.46
CA ASP A 718 12.25 -16.23 37.90
C ASP A 718 11.12 -15.38 38.49
N THR A 719 9.94 -15.98 38.69
CA THR A 719 9.16 -15.92 39.94
C THR A 719 7.73 -16.47 39.77
N VAL A 720 7.37 -17.34 40.73
CA VAL A 720 6.04 -17.87 41.04
C VAL A 720 5.46 -18.84 40.01
N SER A 721 5.57 -20.12 40.34
CA SER A 721 4.58 -21.14 39.98
C SER A 721 3.18 -20.61 40.30
N ALA A 722 2.46 -20.17 39.27
CA ALA A 722 1.03 -19.95 39.38
C ALA A 722 0.37 -21.32 39.68
N PRO A 723 -0.44 -21.44 40.73
CA PRO A 723 -1.14 -22.68 41.01
C PRO A 723 -2.22 -22.88 39.94
N GLY A 724 -2.05 -23.92 39.12
CA GLY A 724 -3.13 -24.56 38.39
C GLY A 724 -3.84 -23.72 37.32
N MET A 725 -3.11 -23.26 36.31
CA MET A 725 -3.70 -23.08 34.96
C MET A 725 -3.09 -24.18 34.09
N ALA A 726 -3.84 -25.26 33.92
CA ALA A 726 -3.47 -26.37 33.07
C ALA A 726 -3.16 -25.87 31.65
N ALA A 727 -2.15 -26.50 31.05
CA ALA A 727 -1.64 -26.25 29.72
C ALA A 727 -2.61 -26.71 28.60
N ASP A 728 -3.83 -26.15 28.58
CA ASP A 728 -4.85 -26.43 27.57
C ASP A 728 -5.42 -25.13 26.97
N HIS A 729 -4.51 -24.29 26.48
CA HIS A 729 -4.83 -23.32 25.42
C HIS A 729 -4.09 -23.65 24.12
N THR A 730 -3.88 -24.94 23.83
CA THR A 730 -4.20 -25.36 22.48
C THR A 730 -5.68 -25.04 22.31
N LEU A 731 -6.07 -24.22 21.32
CA LEU A 731 -7.39 -24.37 20.72
C LEU A 731 -7.67 -25.86 20.72
N SER A 732 -8.72 -26.32 21.41
CA SER A 732 -9.13 -27.72 21.33
C SER A 732 -8.99 -28.05 19.87
N THR A 733 -8.11 -28.98 19.52
CA THR A 733 -7.95 -29.37 18.14
C THR A 733 -9.30 -29.94 17.83
N VAL A 734 -10.20 -29.11 17.31
CA VAL A 734 -11.44 -29.55 16.73
C VAL A 734 -10.87 -30.48 15.68
N LYS A 735 -11.00 -31.78 15.92
CA LYS A 735 -10.86 -32.79 14.89
C LYS A 735 -11.98 -32.41 13.93
N VAL A 736 -11.68 -31.45 13.05
CA VAL A 736 -12.45 -31.23 11.86
C VAL A 736 -12.10 -32.45 11.05
N GLU A 737 -12.87 -33.53 11.26
CA GLU A 737 -13.04 -34.50 10.21
C GLU A 737 -13.45 -33.68 9.00
N ALA A 738 -12.50 -33.51 8.08
CA ALA A 738 -12.71 -32.84 6.82
C ALA A 738 -13.65 -33.72 6.00
N ARG A 739 -14.94 -33.73 6.36
CA ARG A 739 -15.98 -33.87 5.35
C ARG A 739 -15.67 -32.77 4.36
N ARG A 740 -15.41 -33.12 3.10
CA ARG A 740 -15.33 -32.14 2.01
C ARG A 740 -16.59 -31.27 2.10
N ARG A 741 -16.46 -30.06 2.63
CA ARG A 741 -17.57 -29.13 2.88
C ARG A 741 -17.45 -27.96 1.91
N SER A 742 -17.77 -28.24 0.65
CA SER A 742 -18.64 -27.46 -0.26
C SER A 742 -19.04 -26.04 0.19
N ARG A 743 -18.93 -25.01 -0.68
CA ARG A 743 -19.26 -23.55 -0.51
C ARG A 743 -20.64 -23.31 0.13
N ARG A 744 -20.85 -22.18 0.80
CA ARG A 744 -22.16 -21.80 1.36
C ARG A 744 -22.77 -20.80 0.39
N ALA A 745 -24.06 -20.91 0.12
CA ALA A 745 -24.75 -20.01 -0.80
C ALA A 745 -24.52 -18.53 -0.43
N MET A 746 -24.48 -17.65 -1.44
CA MET A 746 -24.47 -16.20 -1.22
C MET A 746 -25.79 -15.78 -0.56
N ASP A 747 -25.74 -14.97 0.50
CA ASP A 747 -26.96 -14.40 1.10
C ASP A 747 -27.38 -13.14 0.35
N TYR A 748 -28.38 -13.27 -0.51
CA TYR A 748 -28.93 -12.15 -1.28
C TYR A 748 -29.77 -11.17 -0.44
N ASN A 749 -30.01 -11.43 0.86
CA ASN A 749 -30.73 -10.51 1.74
C ASN A 749 -29.82 -9.48 2.40
N SER A 750 -28.52 -9.75 2.48
CA SER A 750 -27.53 -8.89 3.14
C SER A 750 -26.39 -8.60 2.16
N PRO A 751 -26.44 -7.50 1.40
CA PRO A 751 -25.35 -7.15 0.48
C PRO A 751 -24.06 -6.91 1.25
N ALA A 752 -22.95 -7.36 0.68
CA ALA A 752 -21.60 -7.13 1.18
C ALA A 752 -21.24 -5.64 1.08
N TYR A 753 -21.52 -5.05 -0.08
CA TYR A 753 -21.24 -3.64 -0.34
C TYR A 753 -22.39 -2.98 -1.11
N VAL A 754 -22.76 -1.77 -0.72
CA VAL A 754 -23.77 -0.96 -1.40
C VAL A 754 -23.15 0.40 -1.74
N VAL A 755 -23.23 0.79 -3.00
CA VAL A 755 -22.63 2.04 -3.49
C VAL A 755 -23.56 2.72 -4.49
N ASP A 756 -23.62 4.05 -4.42
CA ASP A 756 -24.35 4.83 -5.42
C ASP A 756 -23.71 4.64 -6.80
N ALA A 757 -24.54 4.47 -7.84
CA ALA A 757 -23.99 4.13 -9.15
C ALA A 757 -23.13 5.23 -9.78
N TYR A 758 -23.37 6.52 -9.46
CA TYR A 758 -22.49 7.60 -9.92
C TYR A 758 -21.14 7.54 -9.24
N ASP A 759 -21.10 7.29 -7.93
CA ASP A 759 -19.84 7.22 -7.19
C ASP A 759 -18.98 6.06 -7.70
N LEU A 760 -19.57 4.89 -7.96
CA LEU A 760 -18.83 3.75 -8.50
C LEU A 760 -18.36 3.96 -9.94
N TYR A 761 -19.23 4.48 -10.81
CA TYR A 761 -18.83 4.85 -12.19
C TYR A 761 -17.70 5.87 -12.17
N ASN A 762 -17.80 6.87 -11.29
CA ASN A 762 -16.79 7.90 -11.18
C ASN A 762 -15.44 7.32 -10.76
N GLU A 763 -15.42 6.48 -9.73
CA GLU A 763 -14.21 5.85 -9.22
C GLU A 763 -13.56 4.90 -10.24
N ALA A 764 -14.36 4.10 -10.95
CA ALA A 764 -13.89 3.24 -12.04
C ALA A 764 -13.21 4.08 -13.14
N THR A 765 -13.84 5.18 -13.52
CA THR A 765 -13.30 6.12 -14.51
C THR A 765 -12.03 6.84 -14.01
N ASP A 766 -11.99 7.31 -12.77
CA ASP A 766 -10.80 7.98 -12.22
C ASP A 766 -9.57 7.05 -12.17
N ARG A 767 -9.80 5.74 -11.97
CA ARG A 767 -8.80 4.67 -12.07
C ARG A 767 -8.41 4.31 -13.50
N GLY A 768 -9.15 4.77 -14.49
CA GLY A 768 -8.95 4.45 -15.90
C GLY A 768 -9.50 3.08 -16.31
N LEU A 769 -10.40 2.49 -15.52
CA LEU A 769 -11.06 1.20 -15.79
C LEU A 769 -12.36 1.35 -16.61
N SER A 770 -12.88 2.57 -16.67
CA SER A 770 -14.11 2.92 -17.40
C SER A 770 -13.88 4.20 -18.18
N TRP A 771 -13.94 4.11 -19.51
CA TRP A 771 -13.74 5.24 -20.43
C TRP A 771 -14.80 5.21 -21.51
N GLY A 772 -15.12 6.37 -22.09
CA GLY A 772 -16.22 6.46 -23.04
C GLY A 772 -17.57 6.70 -22.37
N VAL A 773 -18.64 6.45 -23.13
CA VAL A 773 -20.03 6.52 -22.65
C VAL A 773 -20.29 5.33 -21.71
N PRO A 774 -20.96 5.53 -20.55
CA PRO A 774 -21.21 4.45 -19.60
C PRO A 774 -22.03 3.31 -20.21
N ASN A 775 -21.40 2.17 -20.51
CA ASN A 775 -22.11 0.94 -20.87
C ASN A 775 -22.37 0.09 -19.63
N MET A 776 -23.60 0.15 -19.10
CA MET A 776 -23.96 -0.55 -17.86
C MET A 776 -24.17 -2.06 -18.05
N GLY A 777 -24.26 -2.57 -19.28
CA GLY A 777 -24.37 -4.00 -19.56
C GLY A 777 -23.05 -4.76 -19.39
N THR A 778 -21.91 -4.11 -19.67
CA THR A 778 -20.55 -4.68 -19.49
C THR A 778 -19.83 -4.13 -18.26
N PHE A 779 -20.50 -3.30 -17.46
CA PHE A 779 -19.96 -2.72 -16.24
C PHE A 779 -19.73 -3.69 -15.06
N PRO A 780 -20.42 -4.85 -14.90
CA PRO A 780 -20.23 -5.68 -13.69
C PRO A 780 -18.79 -6.10 -13.37
N PRO A 781 -17.95 -6.55 -14.34
CA PRO A 781 -16.53 -6.84 -14.06
C PRO A 781 -15.73 -5.60 -13.65
N VAL A 782 -16.03 -4.46 -14.26
CA VAL A 782 -15.40 -3.17 -13.94
C VAL A 782 -15.78 -2.74 -12.53
N ALA A 783 -17.05 -2.86 -12.16
CA ALA A 783 -17.57 -2.62 -10.81
C ALA A 783 -16.86 -3.51 -9.79
N CYS A 784 -16.74 -4.82 -10.07
CA CYS A 784 -16.05 -5.77 -9.19
C CYS A 784 -14.57 -5.41 -9.00
N LEU A 785 -13.85 -5.12 -10.08
CA LEU A 785 -12.44 -4.71 -10.02
C LEU A 785 -12.26 -3.33 -9.37
N THR A 786 -13.27 -2.46 -9.44
CA THR A 786 -13.24 -1.15 -8.78
C THR A 786 -13.44 -1.31 -7.27
N VAL A 787 -14.42 -2.10 -6.82
CA VAL A 787 -14.69 -2.25 -5.38
C VAL A 787 -13.64 -3.12 -4.69
N TYR A 788 -13.44 -4.34 -5.18
CA TYR A 788 -12.57 -5.32 -4.53
C TYR A 788 -11.12 -5.25 -5.02
N GLY A 789 -10.87 -4.63 -6.17
CA GLY A 789 -9.53 -4.65 -6.76
C GLY A 789 -9.08 -6.05 -7.11
N ASN A 790 -7.76 -6.23 -7.18
CA ASN A 790 -7.12 -7.54 -7.32
C ASN A 790 -6.87 -8.19 -5.94
N MET A 791 -7.27 -7.58 -4.81
CA MET A 791 -7.06 -8.04 -3.41
C MET A 791 -5.71 -8.71 -3.11
N ASN A 792 -4.64 -8.29 -3.77
CA ASN A 792 -3.32 -8.93 -3.70
C ASN A 792 -3.28 -10.44 -4.03
N ARG A 793 -4.28 -10.95 -4.77
CA ARG A 793 -4.34 -12.34 -5.23
C ARG A 793 -4.67 -12.26 -6.71
N ARG A 794 -3.80 -12.77 -7.59
CA ARG A 794 -4.10 -12.88 -9.05
C ARG A 794 -5.34 -13.77 -9.26
N ARG A 795 -6.53 -13.22 -9.03
CA ARG A 795 -7.81 -13.91 -8.99
C ARG A 795 -8.69 -13.32 -10.06
N ASP A 796 -9.22 -14.21 -10.88
CA ASP A 796 -10.37 -13.88 -11.71
C ASP A 796 -11.64 -14.10 -10.87
N TYR A 797 -12.57 -13.16 -10.98
CA TYR A 797 -13.87 -13.24 -10.33
C TYR A 797 -14.89 -13.81 -11.30
N ASN A 798 -15.69 -14.75 -10.82
CA ASN A 798 -16.94 -15.14 -11.47
C ASN A 798 -17.97 -14.06 -11.17
N VAL A 799 -18.23 -13.20 -12.15
CA VAL A 799 -19.10 -12.04 -11.99
C VAL A 799 -20.45 -12.33 -12.65
N LEU A 800 -21.51 -12.17 -11.86
CA LEU A 800 -22.90 -12.16 -12.29
C LEU A 800 -23.43 -10.73 -12.25
N GLY A 801 -24.01 -10.25 -13.36
CA GLY A 801 -24.78 -9.00 -13.39
C GLY A 801 -26.26 -9.30 -13.37
N LYS A 802 -26.97 -8.76 -12.37
CA LYS A 802 -28.39 -9.00 -12.14
C LYS A 802 -29.21 -7.71 -12.07
N LEU A 803 -30.40 -7.76 -12.63
CA LEU A 803 -31.44 -6.74 -12.49
C LEU A 803 -32.70 -7.45 -11.97
N ASP A 804 -33.05 -7.20 -10.71
CA ASP A 804 -33.92 -8.10 -9.93
C ASP A 804 -33.37 -9.55 -9.97
N ASP A 805 -34.20 -10.53 -10.34
CA ASP A 805 -33.81 -11.93 -10.54
C ASP A 805 -33.29 -12.24 -11.96
N TYR A 806 -33.33 -11.27 -12.88
CA TYR A 806 -32.87 -11.45 -14.25
C TYR A 806 -31.35 -11.32 -14.34
N THR A 807 -30.67 -12.35 -14.85
CA THR A 807 -29.22 -12.32 -15.09
C THR A 807 -28.94 -11.86 -16.52
N PHE A 808 -28.34 -10.69 -16.68
CA PHE A 808 -28.02 -10.11 -17.99
C PHE A 808 -26.53 -10.22 -18.37
N PHE A 809 -25.66 -10.50 -17.38
CA PHE A 809 -24.23 -10.64 -17.59
C PHE A 809 -23.66 -11.81 -16.78
N GLN A 810 -22.77 -12.58 -17.40
CA GLN A 810 -21.99 -13.63 -16.75
C GLN A 810 -20.66 -13.82 -17.51
N ASN A 811 -19.55 -14.04 -16.81
CA ASN A 811 -18.22 -14.27 -17.41
C ASN A 811 -17.67 -15.70 -17.18
N PHE A 812 -18.50 -16.64 -16.70
CA PHE A 812 -18.16 -18.03 -16.41
C PHE A 812 -19.24 -18.97 -16.95
N SER A 813 -18.94 -20.27 -17.04
CA SER A 813 -19.75 -21.23 -17.79
C SER A 813 -20.78 -22.01 -16.98
N SER A 814 -21.00 -21.70 -15.70
CA SER A 814 -21.96 -22.48 -14.90
C SER A 814 -23.39 -22.18 -15.35
N VAL A 815 -24.22 -23.22 -15.39
CA VAL A 815 -25.64 -23.10 -15.73
C VAL A 815 -26.35 -22.44 -14.56
N VAL A 816 -26.38 -21.12 -14.54
CA VAL A 816 -27.25 -20.37 -13.63
C VAL A 816 -28.63 -20.35 -14.29
N GLU A 817 -29.62 -21.00 -13.66
CA GLU A 817 -31.02 -20.88 -14.11
C GLU A 817 -31.42 -19.40 -14.11
N SER A 818 -31.54 -18.81 -15.31
CA SER A 818 -32.03 -17.46 -15.45
C SER A 818 -33.54 -17.46 -15.25
N VAL A 819 -34.00 -16.81 -14.18
CA VAL A 819 -35.43 -16.55 -14.01
C VAL A 819 -35.83 -15.49 -15.02
N LYS A 820 -36.55 -15.89 -16.08
CA LYS A 820 -37.05 -15.00 -17.12
C LYS A 820 -38.27 -14.21 -16.64
N ASN A 821 -38.09 -13.37 -15.62
CA ASN A 821 -39.13 -12.47 -15.11
C ASN A 821 -39.25 -11.15 -15.92
N ARG A 822 -38.28 -10.87 -16.81
CA ARG A 822 -38.20 -9.65 -17.64
C ARG A 822 -37.86 -10.00 -19.09
N THR A 823 -38.23 -9.13 -20.03
CA THR A 823 -37.81 -9.25 -21.43
C THR A 823 -36.44 -8.58 -21.64
N PRO A 824 -35.57 -9.08 -22.53
CA PRO A 824 -34.26 -8.46 -22.77
C PRO A 824 -34.33 -6.98 -23.14
N THR A 825 -35.35 -6.59 -23.92
CA THR A 825 -35.65 -5.20 -24.28
C THR A 825 -35.91 -4.32 -23.06
N SER A 826 -36.72 -4.81 -22.11
CA SER A 826 -37.02 -4.08 -20.87
C SER A 826 -35.79 -3.93 -19.97
N VAL A 827 -34.94 -4.96 -19.91
CA VAL A 827 -33.68 -4.92 -19.16
C VAL A 827 -32.75 -3.89 -19.77
N PHE A 828 -32.57 -3.89 -21.08
CA PHE A 828 -31.70 -2.93 -21.76
C PHE A 828 -32.16 -1.48 -21.54
N ALA A 829 -33.48 -1.20 -21.59
CA ALA A 829 -34.03 0.12 -21.30
C ALA A 829 -33.72 0.61 -19.87
N ASP A 830 -33.50 -0.32 -18.93
CA ASP A 830 -33.13 -0.05 -17.54
C ASP A 830 -31.61 0.01 -17.29
N LEU A 831 -30.79 -0.50 -18.22
CA LEU A 831 -29.31 -0.50 -18.14
C LEU A 831 -28.70 0.86 -18.49
N HIS A 832 -29.19 1.90 -17.80
CA HIS A 832 -28.77 3.28 -17.95
C HIS A 832 -28.48 3.89 -16.58
N LEU A 833 -27.46 4.75 -16.49
CA LEU A 833 -27.05 5.34 -15.22
C LEU A 833 -28.15 6.25 -14.63
N LYS A 834 -29.01 6.83 -15.48
CA LYS A 834 -30.21 7.59 -15.08
C LYS A 834 -31.28 6.77 -14.35
N ARG A 835 -31.33 5.45 -14.56
CA ARG A 835 -32.35 4.52 -14.03
C ARG A 835 -31.87 3.77 -12.79
N ILE A 836 -30.59 3.44 -12.75
CA ILE A 836 -29.97 2.74 -11.63
C ILE A 836 -29.81 3.73 -10.48
N ARG A 837 -30.12 3.34 -9.24
CA ARG A 837 -29.85 4.10 -8.01
C ARG A 837 -28.53 3.65 -7.39
N ASN A 838 -28.46 2.37 -7.00
CA ASN A 838 -27.31 1.78 -6.32
C ASN A 838 -26.87 0.48 -7.01
N PHE A 839 -25.61 0.10 -6.80
CA PHE A 839 -25.15 -1.27 -6.98
C PHE A 839 -25.09 -1.96 -5.62
N ARG A 840 -25.69 -3.14 -5.53
CA ARG A 840 -25.57 -4.04 -4.39
C ARG A 840 -24.68 -5.20 -4.80
N LEU A 841 -23.50 -5.27 -4.23
CA LEU A 841 -22.55 -6.33 -4.49
C LEU A 841 -22.74 -7.40 -3.42
N TYR A 842 -23.02 -8.61 -3.88
CA TYR A 842 -23.03 -9.82 -3.07
C TYR A 842 -21.80 -10.61 -3.46
N THR A 843 -21.12 -11.14 -2.46
CA THR A 843 -19.96 -11.96 -2.72
C THR A 843 -19.92 -13.07 -1.70
N ASP A 844 -19.31 -14.15 -2.09
CA ASP A 844 -19.04 -15.27 -1.23
C ASP A 844 -17.87 -15.01 -0.25
N TYR A 845 -17.33 -13.78 -0.20
CA TYR A 845 -16.31 -13.31 0.76
C TYR A 845 -16.85 -12.72 2.09
N GLU A 846 -18.08 -12.22 2.13
CA GLU A 846 -18.66 -11.39 3.23
C GLU A 846 -19.99 -11.99 3.76
N PRO A 847 -20.52 -11.56 4.93
CA PRO A 847 -21.09 -12.47 5.93
C PRO A 847 -22.26 -13.33 5.44
N ARG A 848 -22.14 -14.64 5.69
CA ARG A 848 -23.11 -15.68 5.31
C ARG A 848 -23.90 -16.16 6.53
N ARG A 849 -25.13 -16.63 6.29
CA ARG A 849 -25.94 -17.30 7.31
C ARG A 849 -25.26 -18.58 7.82
N PRO A 850 -25.21 -18.79 9.15
CA PRO A 850 -24.70 -20.02 9.75
C PRO A 850 -25.43 -21.30 9.31
N ALA A 851 -26.69 -21.17 8.90
CA ALA A 851 -27.65 -22.26 8.75
C ALA A 851 -27.80 -22.82 7.32
N ASP A 852 -27.26 -22.15 6.29
CA ASP A 852 -27.53 -22.55 4.90
C ASP A 852 -26.68 -23.75 4.44
N PRO A 853 -27.25 -24.64 3.61
CA PRO A 853 -26.62 -25.86 3.13
C PRO A 853 -25.41 -25.59 2.23
N HIS A 854 -24.57 -26.62 2.09
CA HIS A 854 -23.31 -26.57 1.37
C HIS A 854 -23.46 -26.97 -0.11
N THR A 855 -22.83 -26.23 -1.04
CA THR A 855 -22.81 -26.49 -2.50
C THR A 855 -21.40 -26.88 -3.00
N GLU A 856 -21.26 -27.97 -3.75
CA GLU A 856 -19.99 -28.36 -4.39
C GLU A 856 -19.77 -27.53 -5.65
N GLU A 857 -18.70 -26.72 -5.73
CA GLU A 857 -18.24 -26.12 -6.99
C GLU A 857 -16.82 -25.54 -6.89
N LEU A 858 -16.24 -25.26 -8.07
CA LEU A 858 -14.84 -24.89 -8.36
C LEU A 858 -14.29 -23.70 -7.55
N ASN A 859 -12.96 -23.63 -7.46
CA ASN A 859 -12.16 -22.78 -6.57
C ASN A 859 -12.11 -21.27 -6.96
N GLN A 860 -13.13 -20.73 -7.63
CA GLN A 860 -13.21 -19.34 -8.09
C GLN A 860 -14.28 -18.56 -7.33
N THR A 861 -14.01 -17.30 -6.98
CA THR A 861 -14.92 -16.47 -6.19
C THR A 861 -16.09 -15.95 -7.02
N ASP A 862 -17.29 -16.06 -6.46
CA ASP A 862 -18.50 -15.56 -7.08
C ASP A 862 -18.88 -14.18 -6.51
N VAL A 863 -19.15 -13.24 -7.41
CA VAL A 863 -19.62 -11.90 -7.10
C VAL A 863 -20.86 -11.64 -7.94
N ALA A 864 -21.99 -11.37 -7.28
CA ALA A 864 -23.20 -10.91 -7.94
C ALA A 864 -23.34 -9.40 -7.75
N VAL A 865 -23.34 -8.65 -8.85
CA VAL A 865 -23.62 -7.21 -8.88
C VAL A 865 -25.09 -7.05 -9.24
N VAL A 866 -25.91 -6.71 -8.26
CA VAL A 866 -27.35 -6.47 -8.43
C VAL A 866 -27.61 -4.97 -8.58
N TYR A 867 -28.33 -4.62 -9.62
CA TYR A 867 -28.65 -3.24 -9.97
C TYR A 867 -29.96 -2.87 -9.30
N GLU A 868 -29.92 -1.92 -8.37
CA GLU A 868 -31.11 -1.40 -7.70
C GLU A 868 -31.62 -0.18 -8.47
N LEU A 869 -32.80 -0.27 -9.07
CA LEU A 869 -33.42 0.82 -9.82
C LEU A 869 -34.02 1.89 -8.89
N ILE A 870 -34.23 3.09 -9.44
CA ILE A 870 -35.02 4.12 -8.79
C ILE A 870 -36.50 3.67 -8.78
N PRO A 871 -37.22 3.73 -7.63
CA PRO A 871 -38.61 3.31 -7.56
C PRO A 871 -39.55 4.10 -8.49
N GLY A 872 -40.66 3.46 -8.90
CA GLY A 872 -41.77 4.12 -9.62
C GLY A 872 -41.39 4.62 -11.01
N ASP A 873 -40.51 3.91 -11.70
CA ASP A 873 -39.92 4.31 -12.98
C ASP A 873 -39.19 5.67 -12.96
N GLY A 874 -38.77 6.13 -11.77
CA GLY A 874 -38.05 7.38 -11.62
C GLY A 874 -36.76 7.41 -12.44
N THR A 875 -36.41 8.61 -12.88
CA THR A 875 -35.09 8.90 -13.46
C THR A 875 -34.43 10.00 -12.65
N ARG A 876 -33.10 9.90 -12.49
CA ARG A 876 -32.32 10.99 -11.90
C ARG A 876 -31.70 11.86 -12.99
N HIS A 877 -31.43 13.12 -12.65
CA HIS A 877 -30.62 13.97 -13.51
C HIS A 877 -29.25 13.35 -13.70
N THR A 878 -28.95 13.02 -14.94
CA THR A 878 -27.63 12.56 -15.34
C THR A 878 -26.78 13.69 -15.83
N TYR A 879 -25.46 13.50 -15.78
CA TYR A 879 -24.51 14.49 -16.23
C TYR A 879 -23.64 13.83 -17.29
N ARG A 880 -23.61 14.45 -18.48
CA ARG A 880 -22.80 13.97 -19.59
C ARG A 880 -21.33 13.85 -19.22
N ASP A 881 -20.82 14.86 -18.51
CA ASP A 881 -19.41 14.94 -18.15
C ASP A 881 -19.22 14.30 -16.77
N ARG A 882 -19.12 15.05 -15.65
CA ARG A 882 -18.90 14.43 -14.32
C ARG A 882 -19.62 15.14 -13.18
N ARG A 883 -20.19 14.36 -12.25
CA ARG A 883 -20.75 14.82 -10.96
C ARG A 883 -20.14 14.01 -9.82
N TYR A 884 -19.42 14.65 -8.91
CA TYR A 884 -18.86 14.03 -7.72
C TYR A 884 -19.58 14.50 -6.46
N LEU A 885 -19.84 13.59 -5.53
CA LEU A 885 -20.13 13.95 -4.14
C LEU A 885 -18.81 13.91 -3.35
N LEU A 886 -18.17 15.06 -3.20
CA LEU A 886 -16.85 15.16 -2.58
C LEU A 886 -16.94 15.34 -1.06
N PRO A 887 -16.23 14.51 -0.27
CA PRO A 887 -16.02 14.79 1.14
C PRO A 887 -15.07 15.98 1.32
N GLY A 888 -15.45 16.93 2.16
CA GLY A 888 -14.64 18.06 2.59
C GLY A 888 -13.73 17.69 3.76
N ILE A 889 -13.57 18.62 4.69
CA ILE A 889 -12.84 18.46 5.93
C ILE A 889 -13.76 17.83 6.98
N GLU A 890 -13.23 16.89 7.76
CA GLU A 890 -13.90 16.27 8.89
C GLU A 890 -13.92 17.21 10.11
N ARG A 891 -15.04 17.28 10.83
CA ARG A 891 -15.14 18.03 12.07
C ARG A 891 -14.71 17.14 13.26
N PRO A 892 -13.74 17.58 14.08
CA PRO A 892 -13.44 16.89 15.33
C PRO A 892 -14.65 16.93 16.26
N LEU A 893 -15.05 15.77 16.78
CA LEU A 893 -16.08 15.67 17.81
C LEU A 893 -15.45 15.82 19.21
N GLN A 894 -16.26 16.23 20.17
CA GLN A 894 -15.85 16.23 21.57
C GLN A 894 -16.11 14.86 22.20
N HIS A 895 -15.13 14.32 22.92
CA HIS A 895 -15.30 13.09 23.67
C HIS A 895 -16.28 13.28 24.83
N TYR A 896 -17.15 12.29 25.04
CA TYR A 896 -18.13 12.31 26.12
C TYR A 896 -17.46 12.04 27.48
N SER A 897 -17.42 13.04 28.36
CA SER A 897 -16.82 12.95 29.70
C SER A 897 -17.80 13.52 30.75
N PRO A 898 -18.66 12.69 31.36
CA PRO A 898 -19.67 13.14 32.32
C PRO A 898 -19.08 13.53 33.69
N ASP A 899 -19.76 14.44 34.38
CA ASP A 899 -19.48 14.84 35.77
C ASP A 899 -20.53 14.23 36.72
N TYR A 900 -20.11 13.29 37.56
CA TYR A 900 -20.97 12.56 38.49
C TYR A 900 -20.98 13.15 39.92
N SER A 901 -20.44 14.36 40.14
CA SER A 901 -20.50 15.04 41.45
C SER A 901 -21.92 15.37 41.89
N ARG A 902 -22.80 15.74 40.95
CA ARG A 902 -24.14 16.27 41.25
C ARG A 902 -25.26 15.25 41.09
N SER A 903 -25.17 14.38 40.07
CA SER A 903 -26.22 13.41 39.75
C SER A 903 -25.60 12.13 39.21
N ARG A 904 -26.02 10.98 39.75
CA ARG A 904 -25.59 9.66 39.31
C ARG A 904 -26.77 8.91 38.68
N PRO A 905 -26.54 8.11 37.63
CA PRO A 905 -27.58 7.23 37.10
C PRO A 905 -28.11 6.28 38.19
N ALA A 906 -29.41 6.02 38.20
CA ALA A 906 -30.04 5.09 39.15
C ALA A 906 -29.66 3.62 38.89
N ALA A 907 -29.22 3.30 37.66
CA ALA A 907 -28.78 1.98 37.24
C ALA A 907 -27.43 2.10 36.50
N PRO A 908 -26.60 1.03 36.46
CA PRO A 908 -25.35 1.04 35.70
C PRO A 908 -25.63 1.17 34.20
N THR A 909 -25.40 2.37 33.67
CA THR A 909 -25.60 2.70 32.24
C THR A 909 -24.34 3.21 31.55
N ASP A 910 -23.31 3.57 32.32
CA ASP A 910 -22.04 4.07 31.78
C ASP A 910 -21.01 2.94 31.66
N TYR A 911 -20.86 2.42 30.44
CA TYR A 911 -19.94 1.34 30.10
C TYR A 911 -18.79 1.80 29.21
N ARG A 912 -18.46 3.10 29.22
CA ARG A 912 -17.39 3.64 28.38
C ARG A 912 -16.06 2.94 28.70
N ARG A 913 -15.36 2.51 27.65
CA ARG A 913 -14.04 1.85 27.75
C ARG A 913 -12.91 2.86 27.90
N THR A 914 -13.03 3.96 27.17
CA THR A 914 -12.21 5.16 27.32
C THR A 914 -12.95 6.09 28.28
N LEU A 915 -12.38 6.30 29.47
CA LEU A 915 -12.97 7.17 30.48
C LEU A 915 -12.70 8.63 30.18
N TYR A 916 -11.53 8.93 29.62
CA TYR A 916 -11.15 10.30 29.28
C TYR A 916 -10.26 10.29 28.04
N TRP A 917 -10.59 11.14 27.08
CA TRP A 917 -9.77 11.43 25.91
C TRP A 917 -9.70 12.94 25.74
N ASN A 918 -8.49 13.49 25.88
CA ASN A 918 -8.21 14.87 25.55
C ASN A 918 -7.04 14.91 24.55
N PRO A 919 -7.30 15.17 23.26
CA PRO A 919 -6.24 15.21 22.27
C PRO A 919 -5.30 16.42 22.47
N ASN A 920 -5.77 17.49 23.11
CA ASN A 920 -5.10 18.80 23.14
C ASN A 920 -4.85 19.31 24.57
N ALA A 921 -4.46 18.43 25.49
CA ALA A 921 -4.06 18.83 26.84
C ALA A 921 -2.78 19.69 26.76
N ARG A 922 -2.86 20.94 27.25
CA ARG A 922 -1.74 21.87 27.20
C ARG A 922 -1.03 21.91 28.55
N LEU A 923 0.28 21.68 28.54
CA LEU A 923 1.10 21.81 29.75
C LEU A 923 1.20 23.29 30.14
N ASP A 924 1.12 23.57 31.44
CA ASP A 924 1.21 24.91 32.00
C ASP A 924 2.65 25.45 32.01
N ALA A 925 2.87 26.58 32.70
CA ALA A 925 4.18 27.21 32.81
C ALA A 925 5.23 26.35 33.53
N ASN A 926 4.79 25.41 34.37
CA ASN A 926 5.65 24.51 35.14
C ASN A 926 5.82 23.14 34.46
N GLY A 927 5.21 22.94 33.29
CA GLY A 927 5.19 21.63 32.61
C GLY A 927 4.18 20.65 33.22
N GLU A 928 3.20 21.13 33.99
CA GLU A 928 2.16 20.33 34.60
C GLU A 928 0.83 20.41 33.82
N PHE A 929 0.03 19.35 33.89
CA PHE A 929 -1.37 19.36 33.49
C PHE A 929 -2.19 18.56 34.49
N ARG A 930 -3.32 19.11 34.93
CA ARG A 930 -4.23 18.47 35.88
C ARG A 930 -5.63 18.39 35.30
N ALA A 931 -6.27 17.24 35.48
CA ALA A 931 -7.66 17.03 35.11
C ALA A 931 -8.36 16.14 36.13
N THR A 932 -9.61 16.46 36.43
CA THR A 932 -10.50 15.58 37.21
C THR A 932 -11.51 14.97 36.25
N LEU A 933 -11.62 13.66 36.27
CA LEU A 933 -12.61 12.88 35.52
C LEU A 933 -13.31 11.91 36.47
N TYR A 934 -14.34 11.21 35.99
CA TYR A 934 -15.04 10.21 36.79
C TYR A 934 -14.89 8.82 36.19
N ASN A 935 -14.86 7.80 37.03
CA ASN A 935 -14.96 6.41 36.62
C ASN A 935 -16.37 6.07 36.09
N GLY A 936 -16.47 4.97 35.32
CA GLY A 936 -17.74 4.46 34.80
C GLY A 936 -18.54 3.69 35.85
N SER A 937 -19.52 2.90 35.38
CA SER A 937 -20.41 2.11 36.25
C SER A 937 -19.76 0.84 36.85
N ARG A 938 -18.51 0.54 36.49
CA ARG A 938 -17.78 -0.66 36.92
C ARG A 938 -16.47 -0.27 37.62
N PRO A 939 -15.98 -1.10 38.57
CA PRO A 939 -14.65 -0.91 39.13
C PRO A 939 -13.59 -1.09 38.04
N SER A 940 -12.61 -0.20 38.00
CA SER A 940 -11.60 -0.16 36.94
C SER A 940 -10.21 0.07 37.51
N ARG A 941 -9.17 -0.39 36.79
CA ARG A 941 -7.77 -0.13 37.13
C ARG A 941 -7.21 0.69 35.99
N LEU A 942 -6.83 1.92 36.27
CA LEU A 942 -6.58 2.88 35.21
C LEU A 942 -5.20 2.69 34.58
N ARG A 943 -5.14 2.83 33.26
CA ARG A 943 -3.91 3.08 32.51
C ARG A 943 -4.02 4.44 31.84
N VAL A 944 -2.94 5.20 31.89
CA VAL A 944 -2.84 6.52 31.26
C VAL A 944 -1.84 6.42 30.12
N SER A 945 -2.28 6.74 28.90
CA SER A 945 -1.42 6.87 27.73
C SER A 945 -1.36 8.34 27.34
N ALA A 946 -0.15 8.87 27.18
CA ALA A 946 0.06 10.24 26.76
C ALA A 946 1.19 10.36 25.74
N ALA A 947 1.00 11.19 24.71
CA ALA A 947 1.99 11.44 23.67
C ALA A 947 2.01 12.93 23.30
N GLY A 948 3.18 13.48 23.00
CA GLY A 948 3.31 14.89 22.63
C GLY A 948 4.63 15.22 21.94
N VAL A 949 4.66 16.36 21.24
CA VAL A 949 5.85 16.89 20.58
C VAL A 949 5.99 18.37 20.94
N THR A 950 7.20 18.80 21.28
CA THR A 950 7.51 20.22 21.51
C THR A 950 7.79 20.94 20.19
N ALA A 951 7.79 22.28 20.19
CA ALA A 951 8.10 23.05 18.99
C ALA A 951 9.52 22.78 18.43
N GLN A 952 10.44 22.34 19.28
CA GLN A 952 11.83 21.98 18.94
C GLN A 952 11.97 20.51 18.50
N GLY A 953 10.86 19.77 18.36
CA GLY A 953 10.88 18.37 17.91
C GLY A 953 11.41 17.39 18.95
N LYS A 954 11.27 17.72 20.24
CA LYS A 954 11.44 16.75 21.34
C LYS A 954 10.13 16.03 21.61
N MET A 955 10.20 14.74 21.91
CA MET A 955 9.06 13.84 22.01
C MET A 955 8.82 13.48 23.48
N LEU A 956 7.55 13.52 23.87
CA LEU A 956 7.04 13.19 25.19
C LEU A 956 6.17 11.94 25.06
N GLY A 957 6.38 10.97 25.95
CA GLY A 957 5.61 9.73 25.97
C GLY A 957 5.45 9.20 27.40
N ALA A 958 4.24 8.74 27.72
CA ALA A 958 3.93 8.00 28.95
C ALA A 958 2.90 6.91 28.62
N ARG A 959 3.04 5.70 29.17
CA ARG A 959 2.11 4.58 28.96
C ARG A 959 1.94 3.73 30.21
#